data_AF-A0A933DC54-F1
#
_entry.id   AF-A0A933DC54-F1
#
_cell.length_a   1.000
_cell.length_b   1.000
_cell.length_c   1.000
_cell.angle_alpha   90.00
_cell.angle_beta   90.00
_cell.angle_gamma   90.00
#
_symmetry.space_group_name_H-M   'P 1'
#
loop_
_entity.id
_entity.type
_entity.pdbx_description
1 polymer ?
#
loop_
_entity_poly.entity_id
_entity_poly.type
_entity_poly.pdbx_seq_one_letter_code
_entity_poly.pdbx_strand_id
1 'polypeptide(L)'
;MVSGNTQLTENSPSKQLAKVGALKIRTINYSRSIAPLALVLVTAILSWVNYTPGTWLSGWDTLHPEFNLSLYLKRIFWGVWQEHQGLGAVASQAHAAELPRLLIVYIFSLFFPPDFLRYAYFFTTLLVGPLGVHFFLNKILPGQTTSRKIASFCGALVYLLNLAVLQHYYVPFEMFATHFATLPWLFLFATKYLKKGKHKDLILFALITLLATSIAHTPTLFFVYFFGLVLYTGIFGLLRKTSREAFLIIVTTIIVNSFWLLPSLYFIKDHGEKVVNSKIHTMFSDKAFLTGQVFGTIQDTAIFKNFLFDWGEYNKDEGQFVDLFDEWKPYLGAGIIFVGYMVFSLAILGIAISTKSRNRYGLAFLPVFLASLLSITTALPGWEQAIFVLQQKIPLFKEALRFPFTKFSILLAFSFTVYTALAINKVLSTTRSQVLNRLVALGIPLLLILYILPAFQGNLISPSMRIKFPEEYFQTFKWFESQPSSRRIAHLPIHTFWGWVYYDWKYEGAGFLWFGLPQPLLDREFDRWSPYNEDYYWEMSYAIYSQNQELFERVLEKYQIHWLFVDKNVISPSSPESTYFDELERLIQPSTKISLAQSFGNIQIYKVNLESSPINFVFLAQNLPMVGPVYNWNNLDTAYLENSNYVSQLGDSSLVTRDSIYYPFRSLFTGREQKDIEFKIEDSANSFILKSKIPSQFKDYQVQVPKANNQDLLAFPQRAYIANGYLHIVVPKTDNDLAKKIDLALQTPPDCGKTRSRVVELAARHGSTCRISIPLETLPHNVSYLVTVKS
;
A
#
# COMPACT_ATOMS: atom_id res chain seq x y z
N MET A 1 -14.14 63.35 94.37
CA MET A 1 -15.51 62.93 94.01
C MET A 1 -15.41 61.76 93.04
N VAL A 2 -16.01 60.63 93.42
CA VAL A 2 -16.50 59.49 92.58
C VAL A 2 -15.47 58.55 91.90
N SER A 3 -15.12 57.51 92.68
CA SER A 3 -15.11 56.05 92.42
C SER A 3 -14.81 55.38 91.06
N GLY A 4 -14.05 54.26 91.13
CA GLY A 4 -14.24 53.02 90.33
C GLY A 4 -13.16 52.79 89.26
N ASN A 5 -12.05 52.05 89.44
CA ASN A 5 -11.78 50.65 89.81
C ASN A 5 -11.99 49.61 88.68
N THR A 6 -10.91 48.82 88.41
CA THR A 6 -10.88 47.42 87.89
C THR A 6 -11.40 47.14 86.45
N GLN A 7 -10.93 46.15 85.67
CA GLN A 7 -9.98 45.05 85.87
C GLN A 7 -9.56 44.48 84.51
N LEU A 8 -8.31 44.00 84.50
CA LEU A 8 -7.73 42.97 83.63
C LEU A 8 -8.59 41.69 83.61
N THR A 9 -8.82 41.09 82.44
CA THR A 9 -9.34 39.72 82.31
C THR A 9 -8.29 38.76 81.76
N GLU A 10 -7.93 37.78 82.59
CA GLU A 10 -7.26 36.54 82.18
C GLU A 10 -8.25 35.62 81.44
N ASN A 11 -7.76 34.94 80.40
CA ASN A 11 -7.97 33.50 80.23
C ASN A 11 -7.06 32.94 79.12
N SER A 12 -6.18 32.02 79.51
CA SER A 12 -5.40 31.14 78.61
C SER A 12 -6.32 30.16 77.85
N PRO A 13 -5.90 29.47 76.75
CA PRO A 13 -4.93 28.38 76.91
C PRO A 13 -4.02 28.05 75.71
N SER A 14 -2.74 27.79 76.02
CA SER A 14 -1.88 26.76 75.42
C SER A 14 -1.46 26.82 73.93
N LYS A 15 -0.20 26.42 73.72
CA LYS A 15 0.50 26.11 72.45
C LYS A 15 1.07 27.28 71.67
N GLN A 16 2.33 27.59 71.95
CA GLN A 16 3.33 27.91 70.92
C GLN A 16 4.70 28.03 71.57
N LEU A 17 5.59 27.08 71.31
CA LEU A 17 7.05 27.27 71.30
C LEU A 17 7.72 25.95 70.89
N ALA A 18 7.88 25.77 69.58
CA ALA A 18 8.97 25.00 68.96
C ALA A 18 8.76 24.96 67.45
N LYS A 19 9.61 25.68 66.69
CA LYS A 19 10.32 25.23 65.48
C LYS A 19 10.78 26.42 64.63
N VAL A 20 12.00 26.84 64.88
CA VAL A 20 12.86 27.50 63.90
C VAL A 20 13.55 26.40 63.08
N GLY A 21 13.61 26.56 61.76
CA GLY A 21 14.61 25.89 60.92
C GLY A 21 14.22 24.59 60.25
N ALA A 22 13.25 24.62 59.32
CA ALA A 22 13.26 23.70 58.19
C ALA A 22 12.97 24.51 56.92
N LEU A 23 13.99 24.63 56.07
CA LEU A 23 13.89 25.20 54.73
C LEU A 23 12.77 24.45 53.99
N LYS A 24 11.59 25.08 53.86
CA LYS A 24 10.55 24.62 52.95
C LYS A 24 11.09 24.83 51.54
N ILE A 25 11.70 23.79 50.97
CA ILE A 25 11.77 23.63 49.53
C ILE A 25 10.33 23.83 49.04
N ARG A 26 10.09 24.95 48.34
CA ARG A 26 8.83 25.18 47.64
C ARG A 26 8.63 23.98 46.73
N THR A 27 7.75 23.07 47.14
CA THR A 27 7.20 22.02 46.28
C THR A 27 6.66 22.73 45.05
N ILE A 28 7.40 22.62 43.96
CA ILE A 28 6.96 22.97 42.62
C ILE A 28 5.57 22.34 42.45
N ASN A 29 4.60 23.17 42.07
CA ASN A 29 3.20 22.80 41.95
C ASN A 29 3.06 21.74 40.84
N TYR A 30 3.18 20.46 41.22
CA TYR A 30 3.33 19.27 40.35
C TYR A 30 2.10 18.94 39.49
N SER A 31 1.13 19.85 39.35
CA SER A 31 -0.23 19.53 38.91
C SER A 31 -0.77 20.42 37.80
N ARG A 32 -0.40 20.12 36.55
CA ARG A 32 -1.32 19.94 35.39
C ARG A 32 -0.58 19.71 34.07
N SER A 33 0.66 20.18 33.92
CA SER A 33 1.30 20.29 32.58
C SER A 33 2.56 19.45 32.32
N ILE A 34 3.15 18.78 33.32
CA ILE A 34 4.47 18.12 33.13
C ILE A 34 4.42 16.93 32.15
N ALA A 35 3.43 16.04 32.27
CA ALA A 35 3.38 14.84 31.42
C ALA A 35 3.18 15.16 29.92
N PRO A 36 2.22 16.02 29.52
CA PRO A 36 2.14 16.49 28.13
C PRO A 36 3.42 17.19 27.64
N LEU A 37 4.05 18.03 28.47
CA LEU A 37 5.32 18.69 28.11
C LEU A 37 6.46 17.70 27.92
N ALA A 38 6.53 16.65 28.75
CA ALA A 38 7.52 15.59 28.59
C ALA A 38 7.30 14.78 27.31
N LEU A 39 6.04 14.51 26.93
CA LEU A 39 5.73 13.88 25.64
C LEU A 39 6.16 14.78 24.47
N VAL A 40 5.86 16.09 24.54
CA VAL A 40 6.33 17.06 23.55
C VAL A 40 7.85 17.03 23.42
N LEU A 41 8.58 17.01 24.55
CA LEU A 41 10.03 16.97 24.54
C LEU A 41 10.58 15.68 23.92
N VAL A 42 10.04 14.51 24.31
CA VAL A 42 10.47 13.22 23.74
C VAL A 42 10.24 13.17 22.24
N THR A 43 9.05 13.60 21.78
CA THR A 43 8.75 13.65 20.35
C THR A 43 9.62 14.67 19.63
N ALA A 44 9.87 15.85 20.21
CA ALA A 44 10.74 16.86 19.61
C ALA A 44 12.17 16.34 19.44
N ILE A 45 12.70 15.57 20.42
CA ILE A 45 14.01 14.92 20.30
C ILE A 45 13.98 13.90 19.16
N LEU A 46 12.97 13.03 19.10
CA LEU A 46 12.83 12.06 18.00
C LEU A 46 12.76 12.73 16.63
N SER A 47 11.96 13.79 16.50
CA SER A 47 11.83 14.55 15.26
C SER A 47 13.15 15.23 14.87
N TRP A 48 13.86 15.82 15.84
CA TRP A 48 15.14 16.50 15.60
C TRP A 48 16.21 15.54 15.07
N VAL A 49 16.38 14.37 15.71
CA VAL A 49 17.42 13.40 15.31
C VAL A 49 17.10 12.64 14.04
N ASN A 50 15.82 12.60 13.61
CA ASN A 50 15.39 11.92 12.38
C ASN A 50 15.18 12.87 11.19
N TYR A 51 15.48 14.15 11.35
CA TYR A 51 15.47 15.10 10.23
C TYR A 51 16.85 15.16 9.58
N THR A 52 16.89 15.15 8.25
CA THR A 52 18.13 15.35 7.48
C THR A 52 17.93 16.55 6.54
N PRO A 53 18.60 17.69 6.78
CA PRO A 53 18.41 18.90 5.97
C PRO A 53 18.71 18.70 4.48
N GLY A 54 17.90 19.33 3.62
CA GLY A 54 18.04 19.27 2.16
C GLY A 54 17.71 17.89 1.57
N THR A 55 16.97 17.06 2.30
CA THR A 55 16.42 15.80 1.81
C THR A 55 14.90 15.87 1.83
N TRP A 56 14.29 15.03 1.02
CA TRP A 56 12.86 14.77 0.99
C TRP A 56 12.61 13.44 1.67
N LEU A 57 11.53 13.35 2.44
CA LEU A 57 11.03 12.03 2.82
C LEU A 57 10.44 11.40 1.58
N SER A 58 11.11 10.39 1.01
CA SER A 58 10.65 9.73 -0.20
C SER A 58 11.24 8.33 -0.33
N GLY A 59 10.53 7.45 -1.03
CA GLY A 59 10.83 6.03 -1.14
C GLY A 59 9.67 5.16 -0.65
N TRP A 60 9.66 3.90 -1.09
CA TRP A 60 8.53 2.98 -0.88
C TRP A 60 7.21 3.53 -1.46
N ASP A 61 6.14 3.61 -0.66
CA ASP A 61 4.87 4.26 -1.00
C ASP A 61 4.88 5.71 -0.50
N THR A 62 4.65 6.68 -1.38
CA THR A 62 4.72 8.11 -1.03
C THR A 62 3.65 8.94 -1.70
N LEU A 63 3.33 10.07 -1.05
CA LEU A 63 2.53 11.15 -1.62
C LEU A 63 3.36 12.44 -1.62
N HIS A 64 3.51 13.06 -2.77
CA HIS A 64 4.24 14.34 -2.93
C HIS A 64 3.32 15.49 -3.43
N PRO A 65 2.23 15.82 -2.70
CA PRO A 65 1.35 16.94 -3.08
C PRO A 65 2.13 18.25 -3.25
N GLU A 66 3.23 18.42 -2.53
CA GLU A 66 4.07 19.61 -2.54
C GLU A 66 4.83 19.85 -3.85
N PHE A 67 4.97 18.85 -4.73
CA PHE A 67 5.53 19.06 -6.07
C PHE A 67 4.64 19.96 -6.92
N ASN A 68 3.31 19.82 -6.77
CA ASN A 68 2.33 20.73 -7.38
C ASN A 68 0.99 20.68 -6.62
N LEU A 69 0.87 21.53 -5.58
CA LEU A 69 -0.31 21.52 -4.69
C LEU A 69 -1.62 21.80 -5.43
N SER A 70 -1.59 22.69 -6.43
CA SER A 70 -2.77 23.07 -7.20
C SER A 70 -3.27 21.91 -8.06
N LEU A 71 -2.35 21.25 -8.78
CA LEU A 71 -2.64 20.08 -9.59
C LEU A 71 -3.18 18.93 -8.73
N TYR A 72 -2.54 18.67 -7.61
CA TYR A 72 -2.94 17.58 -6.71
C TYR A 72 -4.32 17.82 -6.09
N LEU A 73 -4.62 19.06 -5.66
CA LEU A 73 -5.94 19.44 -5.18
C LEU A 73 -7.02 19.21 -6.24
N LYS A 74 -6.76 19.60 -7.50
CA LYS A 74 -7.69 19.38 -8.62
C LYS A 74 -7.99 17.88 -8.80
N ARG A 75 -6.97 17.03 -8.77
CA ARG A 75 -7.09 15.57 -8.96
C ARG A 75 -7.84 14.89 -7.82
N ILE A 76 -7.60 15.30 -6.58
CA ILE A 76 -8.30 14.77 -5.41
C ILE A 76 -9.77 15.21 -5.39
N PHE A 77 -10.05 16.47 -5.73
CA PHE A 77 -11.42 17.00 -5.70
C PHE A 77 -12.30 16.29 -6.73
N TRP A 78 -11.78 16.03 -7.93
CA TRP A 78 -12.43 15.21 -8.96
C TRP A 78 -12.06 13.73 -8.85
N GLY A 79 -11.92 13.25 -7.61
CA GLY A 79 -11.19 12.03 -7.26
C GLY A 79 -11.74 10.70 -7.79
N VAL A 80 -12.93 10.67 -8.41
CA VAL A 80 -13.56 9.44 -8.90
C VAL A 80 -12.90 8.91 -10.18
N TRP A 81 -12.52 9.82 -11.09
CA TRP A 81 -11.84 9.50 -12.33
C TRP A 81 -10.44 10.11 -12.31
N GLN A 82 -9.42 9.28 -12.48
CA GLN A 82 -8.02 9.68 -12.48
C GLN A 82 -7.48 9.68 -13.90
N GLU A 83 -7.72 10.76 -14.63
CA GLU A 83 -7.23 10.95 -16.01
C GLU A 83 -5.70 10.83 -16.12
N HIS A 84 -4.98 11.20 -15.05
CA HIS A 84 -3.53 11.18 -15.02
C HIS A 84 -2.91 9.78 -14.90
N GLN A 85 -3.70 8.76 -14.56
CA GLN A 85 -3.24 7.39 -14.34
C GLN A 85 -3.21 6.61 -15.66
N GLY A 86 -2.18 6.83 -16.47
CA GLY A 86 -1.97 6.17 -17.77
C GLY A 86 -3.01 6.56 -18.82
N LEU A 87 -3.88 5.62 -19.14
CA LEU A 87 -5.01 5.80 -20.05
C LEU A 87 -6.26 6.39 -19.37
N GLY A 88 -6.17 6.62 -18.06
CA GLY A 88 -7.29 7.01 -17.21
C GLY A 88 -7.87 5.79 -16.49
N ALA A 89 -8.14 5.94 -15.20
CA ALA A 89 -8.69 4.87 -14.37
C ALA A 89 -9.77 5.40 -13.43
N VAL A 90 -10.77 4.55 -13.15
CA VAL A 90 -11.65 4.77 -11.99
C VAL A 90 -10.81 4.56 -10.74
N ALA A 91 -10.90 5.50 -9.79
CA ALA A 91 -10.04 5.51 -8.62
C ALA A 91 -10.23 4.27 -7.73
N SER A 92 -9.19 3.43 -7.65
CA SER A 92 -9.11 2.29 -6.73
C SER A 92 -8.81 2.74 -5.29
N GLN A 93 -7.99 3.77 -5.16
CA GLN A 93 -7.68 4.47 -3.92
C GLN A 93 -8.69 5.59 -3.69
N ALA A 94 -9.03 5.87 -2.43
CA ALA A 94 -9.93 6.95 -2.10
C ALA A 94 -9.18 8.29 -2.06
N HIS A 95 -8.71 8.76 -3.21
CA HIS A 95 -7.97 10.02 -3.36
C HIS A 95 -8.64 11.18 -2.65
N ALA A 96 -9.96 11.32 -2.82
CA ALA A 96 -10.77 12.36 -2.16
C ALA A 96 -10.57 12.42 -0.64
N ALA A 97 -10.30 11.28 0.02
CA ALA A 97 -10.14 11.21 1.46
C ALA A 97 -8.91 12.00 1.98
N GLU A 98 -7.98 12.35 1.10
CA GLU A 98 -6.80 13.16 1.40
C GLU A 98 -7.07 14.66 1.52
N LEU A 99 -8.28 15.14 1.15
CA LEU A 99 -8.64 16.56 1.20
C LEU A 99 -8.29 17.24 2.54
N PRO A 100 -8.63 16.68 3.72
CA PRO A 100 -8.35 17.35 4.99
C PRO A 100 -6.86 17.42 5.31
N ARG A 101 -6.07 16.41 4.93
CA ARG A 101 -4.62 16.46 5.07
C ARG A 101 -4.01 17.51 4.14
N LEU A 102 -4.51 17.63 2.92
CA LEU A 102 -4.00 18.61 1.96
C LEU A 102 -4.18 20.05 2.48
N LEU A 103 -5.26 20.34 3.20
CA LEU A 103 -5.43 21.63 3.90
C LEU A 103 -4.36 21.86 4.97
N ILE A 104 -3.98 20.81 5.72
CA ILE A 104 -2.90 20.90 6.71
C ILE A 104 -1.56 21.16 6.02
N VAL A 105 -1.25 20.44 4.94
CA VAL A 105 -0.03 20.63 4.15
C VAL A 105 0.04 22.03 3.54
N TYR A 106 -1.09 22.55 3.04
CA TYR A 106 -1.19 23.92 2.54
C TYR A 106 -0.92 24.96 3.64
N ILE A 107 -1.37 24.73 4.88
CA ILE A 107 -1.02 25.61 6.00
C ILE A 107 0.48 25.52 6.30
N PHE A 108 1.08 24.33 6.25
CA PHE A 108 2.52 24.15 6.45
C PHE A 108 3.36 24.84 5.38
N SER A 109 2.91 24.87 4.12
CA SER A 109 3.63 25.54 3.04
C SER A 109 3.73 27.06 3.20
N LEU A 110 2.93 27.66 4.09
CA LEU A 110 3.06 29.07 4.47
C LEU A 110 4.28 29.35 5.38
N PHE A 111 4.80 28.32 6.05
CA PHE A 111 5.85 28.47 7.08
C PHE A 111 7.13 27.70 6.77
N PHE A 112 7.07 26.67 5.92
CA PHE A 112 8.15 25.72 5.71
C PHE A 112 8.49 25.55 4.22
N PRO A 113 9.74 25.24 3.88
CA PRO A 113 10.13 24.93 2.51
C PRO A 113 9.52 23.58 2.05
N PRO A 114 9.36 23.35 0.73
CA PRO A 114 8.71 22.16 0.19
C PRO A 114 9.29 20.83 0.67
N ASP A 115 10.61 20.71 0.74
CA ASP A 115 11.34 19.51 1.17
C ASP A 115 11.06 19.13 2.64
N PHE A 116 10.64 20.10 3.47
CA PHE A 116 10.29 19.87 4.86
C PHE A 116 8.81 19.54 5.09
N LEU A 117 7.92 19.74 4.12
CA LEU A 117 6.47 19.64 4.36
C LEU A 117 6.03 18.24 4.79
N ARG A 118 6.58 17.21 4.15
CA ARG A 118 6.29 15.83 4.52
C ARG A 118 6.86 15.49 5.90
N TYR A 119 8.08 15.91 6.22
CA TYR A 119 8.65 15.80 7.59
C TYR A 119 7.75 16.47 8.63
N ALA A 120 7.34 17.71 8.40
CA ALA A 120 6.47 18.47 9.30
C ALA A 120 5.16 17.72 9.58
N TYR A 121 4.58 17.08 8.56
CA TYR A 121 3.40 16.25 8.71
C TYR A 121 3.64 15.03 9.62
N PHE A 122 4.65 14.21 9.34
CA PHE A 122 4.96 13.03 10.15
C PHE A 122 5.37 13.39 11.58
N PHE A 123 6.11 14.48 11.79
CA PHE A 123 6.47 14.94 13.13
C PHE A 123 5.26 15.45 13.92
N THR A 124 4.32 16.10 13.24
CA THR A 124 3.05 16.51 13.85
C THR A 124 2.22 15.28 14.27
N THR A 125 2.08 14.28 13.40
CA THR A 125 1.32 13.06 13.73
C THR A 125 1.98 12.27 14.86
N LEU A 126 3.32 12.21 14.88
CA LEU A 126 4.11 11.56 15.93
C LEU A 126 3.84 12.18 17.31
N LEU A 127 3.53 13.48 17.36
CA LEU A 127 3.18 14.20 18.59
C LEU A 127 1.70 14.05 18.96
N VAL A 128 0.80 14.20 17.99
CA VAL A 128 -0.65 14.25 18.23
C VAL A 128 -1.18 12.92 18.76
N GLY A 129 -0.65 11.78 18.30
CA GLY A 129 -1.08 10.45 18.74
C GLY A 129 -0.89 10.22 20.25
N PRO A 130 0.35 10.29 20.79
CA PRO A 130 0.63 10.07 22.21
C PRO A 130 -0.08 11.07 23.14
N LEU A 131 -0.24 12.34 22.70
CA LEU A 131 -1.05 13.31 23.44
C LEU A 131 -2.52 12.86 23.53
N GLY A 132 -3.08 12.40 22.42
CA GLY A 132 -4.44 11.84 22.38
C GLY A 132 -4.59 10.65 23.33
N VAL A 133 -3.62 9.73 23.34
CA VAL A 133 -3.58 8.60 24.28
C VAL A 133 -3.53 9.10 25.72
N HIS A 134 -2.66 10.04 26.05
CA HIS A 134 -2.54 10.59 27.41
C HIS A 134 -3.89 11.15 27.90
N PHE A 135 -4.56 11.97 27.09
CA PHE A 135 -5.85 12.55 27.45
C PHE A 135 -6.97 11.50 27.52
N PHE A 136 -6.92 10.50 26.63
CA PHE A 136 -7.84 9.37 26.66
C PHE A 136 -7.72 8.55 27.95
N LEU A 137 -6.51 8.09 28.27
CA LEU A 137 -6.22 7.30 29.45
C LEU A 137 -6.57 8.06 30.73
N ASN A 138 -6.18 9.32 30.83
CA ASN A 138 -6.48 10.15 32.01
C ASN A 138 -7.99 10.35 32.23
N LYS A 139 -8.80 10.13 31.17
CA LYS A 139 -10.26 10.17 31.24
C LYS A 139 -10.90 8.84 31.66
N ILE A 140 -10.32 7.71 31.28
CA ILE A 140 -10.93 6.38 31.52
C ILE A 140 -10.37 5.66 32.75
N LEU A 141 -9.13 5.96 33.15
CA LEU A 141 -8.48 5.32 34.28
C LEU A 141 -9.11 5.76 35.62
N PRO A 142 -9.46 4.82 36.52
CA PRO A 142 -10.02 5.13 37.83
C PRO A 142 -8.94 5.48 38.87
N GLY A 143 -9.32 5.84 40.09
CA GLY A 143 -8.38 5.99 41.22
C GLY A 143 -7.79 7.39 41.39
N GLN A 144 -6.71 7.47 42.18
CA GLN A 144 -6.08 8.73 42.58
C GLN A 144 -5.50 9.49 41.38
N THR A 145 -5.48 10.82 41.49
CA THR A 145 -4.97 11.72 40.43
C THR A 145 -3.51 11.40 40.07
N THR A 146 -2.66 11.08 41.04
CA THR A 146 -1.23 10.80 40.80
C THR A 146 -1.03 9.49 40.03
N SER A 147 -1.60 8.37 40.50
CA SER A 147 -1.48 7.07 39.82
C SER A 147 -2.02 7.13 38.39
N ARG A 148 -3.15 7.83 38.22
CA ARG A 148 -3.80 8.03 36.93
C ARG A 148 -2.92 8.78 35.95
N LYS A 149 -2.31 9.88 36.38
CA LYS A 149 -1.43 10.70 35.53
C LYS A 149 -0.17 9.93 35.13
N ILE A 150 0.45 9.21 36.07
CA ILE A 150 1.64 8.39 35.79
C ILE A 150 1.27 7.28 34.80
N ALA A 151 0.21 6.52 35.06
CA ALA A 151 -0.23 5.46 34.15
C ALA A 151 -0.63 5.98 32.76
N SER A 152 -1.23 7.17 32.68
CA SER A 152 -1.58 7.81 31.40
C SER A 152 -0.33 8.27 30.64
N PHE A 153 0.70 8.75 31.34
CA PHE A 153 1.98 9.12 30.76
C PHE A 153 2.75 7.90 30.27
N CYS A 154 2.90 6.88 31.11
CA CYS A 154 3.55 5.62 30.72
C CYS A 154 2.80 4.95 29.56
N GLY A 155 1.47 4.93 29.58
CA GLY A 155 0.68 4.40 28.47
C GLY A 155 0.91 5.18 27.17
N ALA A 156 0.92 6.51 27.21
CA ALA A 156 1.24 7.31 26.03
C ALA A 156 2.64 7.02 25.46
N LEU A 157 3.63 6.76 26.32
CA LEU A 157 4.97 6.34 25.89
C LEU A 157 4.99 4.91 25.35
N VAL A 158 4.23 3.97 25.91
CA VAL A 158 4.07 2.61 25.34
C VAL A 158 3.48 2.70 23.92
N TYR A 159 2.53 3.61 23.70
CA TYR A 159 1.97 3.83 22.37
C TYR A 159 2.99 4.45 21.40
N LEU A 160 3.84 5.37 21.85
CA LEU A 160 4.86 6.02 21.02
C LEU A 160 6.05 5.10 20.72
N LEU A 161 6.54 4.36 21.72
CA LEU A 161 7.81 3.63 21.71
C LEU A 161 7.57 2.11 21.64
N ASN A 162 6.97 1.64 20.56
CA ASN A 162 6.79 0.21 20.26
C ASN A 162 7.13 -0.10 18.79
N LEU A 163 7.33 -1.39 18.48
CA LEU A 163 7.76 -1.80 17.14
C LEU A 163 6.68 -1.65 16.06
N ALA A 164 5.38 -1.58 16.41
CA ALA A 164 4.36 -1.27 15.41
C ALA A 164 4.52 0.16 14.90
N VAL A 165 4.71 1.12 15.81
CA VAL A 165 4.93 2.52 15.43
C VAL A 165 6.26 2.71 14.72
N LEU A 166 7.32 2.03 15.18
CA LEU A 166 8.59 2.00 14.44
C LEU A 166 8.34 1.65 12.97
N GLN A 167 7.71 0.51 12.69
CA GLN A 167 7.47 0.05 11.32
C GLN A 167 6.66 1.02 10.45
N HIS A 168 5.66 1.71 11.03
CA HIS A 168 4.85 2.69 10.28
C HIS A 168 5.54 4.03 10.03
N TYR A 169 6.57 4.37 10.82
CA TYR A 169 7.35 5.60 10.64
C TYR A 169 8.70 5.34 9.95
N TYR A 170 9.16 4.08 9.94
CA TYR A 170 10.41 3.68 9.31
C TYR A 170 10.35 3.77 7.79
N VAL A 171 9.26 3.24 7.22
CA VAL A 171 8.84 3.42 5.82
C VAL A 171 7.55 4.26 5.81
N PRO A 172 7.68 5.59 5.89
CA PRO A 172 6.56 6.47 6.23
C PRO A 172 5.49 6.52 5.12
N PHE A 173 4.24 6.26 5.49
CA PHE A 173 3.07 6.44 4.61
C PHE A 173 1.90 7.14 5.35
N GLU A 174 1.29 8.14 4.70
CA GLU A 174 0.46 9.18 5.34
C GLU A 174 -0.78 8.62 6.02
N MET A 175 -1.40 7.59 5.44
CA MET A 175 -2.61 6.98 5.99
C MET A 175 -2.36 6.33 7.35
N PHE A 176 -1.20 5.72 7.56
CA PHE A 176 -0.82 5.10 8.83
C PHE A 176 -0.49 6.16 9.88
N ALA A 177 0.23 7.21 9.50
CA ALA A 177 0.51 8.34 10.36
C ALA A 177 -0.79 9.06 10.81
N THR A 178 -1.74 9.26 9.90
CA THR A 178 -3.07 9.79 10.20
C THR A 178 -3.80 8.89 11.19
N HIS A 179 -3.79 7.57 10.95
CA HIS A 179 -4.45 6.60 11.81
C HIS A 179 -3.87 6.62 13.22
N PHE A 180 -2.55 6.58 13.35
CA PHE A 180 -1.83 6.69 14.61
C PHE A 180 -2.19 7.98 15.36
N ALA A 181 -2.19 9.12 14.68
CA ALA A 181 -2.44 10.42 15.30
C ALA A 181 -3.88 10.58 15.79
N THR A 182 -4.86 10.20 14.96
CA THR A 182 -6.27 10.54 15.17
C THR A 182 -7.03 9.49 15.99
N LEU A 183 -6.62 8.22 15.95
CA LEU A 183 -7.31 7.10 16.62
C LEU A 183 -7.61 7.36 18.11
N PRO A 184 -6.66 7.82 18.95
CA PRO A 184 -6.93 8.06 20.36
C PRO A 184 -7.95 9.20 20.60
N TRP A 185 -7.97 10.21 19.72
CA TRP A 185 -8.91 11.34 19.81
C TRP A 185 -10.32 10.92 19.41
N LEU A 186 -10.46 10.09 18.37
CA LEU A 186 -11.73 9.51 17.97
C LEU A 186 -12.37 8.75 19.14
N PHE A 187 -11.60 7.86 19.78
CA PHE A 187 -12.08 7.11 20.93
C PHE A 187 -12.32 7.99 22.17
N LEU A 188 -11.54 9.07 22.37
CA LEU A 188 -11.78 10.03 23.45
C LEU A 188 -13.13 10.74 23.31
N PHE A 189 -13.43 11.29 22.14
CA PHE A 189 -14.67 12.05 21.94
C PHE A 189 -15.89 11.13 21.82
N ALA A 190 -15.75 9.97 21.18
CA ALA A 190 -16.78 8.92 21.22
C ALA A 190 -17.11 8.54 22.67
N THR A 191 -16.09 8.31 23.51
CA THR A 191 -16.29 7.97 24.93
C THR A 191 -16.88 9.11 25.75
N LYS A 192 -16.55 10.37 25.46
CA LYS A 192 -17.16 11.53 26.13
C LYS A 192 -18.64 11.65 25.77
N TYR A 193 -18.96 11.49 24.49
CA TYR A 193 -20.33 11.55 23.99
C TYR A 193 -21.17 10.41 24.56
N LEU A 194 -20.70 9.16 24.49
CA LEU A 194 -21.37 7.99 25.11
C LEU A 194 -21.68 8.18 26.60
N LYS A 195 -20.85 8.91 27.34
CA LYS A 195 -21.08 9.14 28.77
C LYS A 195 -22.07 10.25 29.09
N LYS A 196 -22.11 11.30 28.26
CA LYS A 196 -22.74 12.57 28.62
C LYS A 196 -23.82 13.03 27.64
N GLY A 197 -23.91 12.43 26.45
CA GLY A 197 -24.82 12.82 25.38
C GLY A 197 -24.64 14.26 24.87
N LYS A 198 -23.52 14.93 25.19
CA LYS A 198 -23.34 16.36 24.89
C LYS A 198 -23.05 16.58 23.40
N HIS A 199 -23.85 17.39 22.73
CA HIS A 199 -23.66 17.76 21.32
C HIS A 199 -22.25 18.24 20.98
N LYS A 200 -21.61 19.02 21.87
CA LYS A 200 -20.21 19.45 21.70
C LYS A 200 -19.25 18.27 21.52
N ASP A 201 -19.43 17.18 22.25
CA ASP A 201 -18.56 16.01 22.14
C ASP A 201 -18.79 15.26 20.81
N LEU A 202 -20.02 15.26 20.28
CA LEU A 202 -20.33 14.70 18.96
C LEU A 202 -19.79 15.56 17.83
N ILE A 203 -19.88 16.89 17.94
CA ILE A 203 -19.28 17.83 16.97
C ILE A 203 -17.76 17.66 16.94
N LEU A 204 -17.11 17.60 18.11
CA LEU A 204 -15.67 17.35 18.17
C LEU A 204 -15.31 15.96 17.62
N PHE A 205 -16.13 14.93 17.87
CA PHE A 205 -15.96 13.63 17.23
C PHE A 205 -16.04 13.76 15.70
N ALA A 206 -17.09 14.41 15.15
CA ALA A 206 -17.24 14.62 13.72
C ALA A 206 -16.06 15.37 13.07
N LEU A 207 -15.56 16.41 13.73
CA LEU A 207 -14.39 17.17 13.26
C LEU A 207 -13.13 16.30 13.23
N ILE A 208 -12.87 15.51 14.27
CA ILE A 208 -11.73 14.57 14.27
C ILE A 208 -11.94 13.47 13.22
N THR A 209 -13.17 12.97 13.03
CA THR A 209 -13.49 12.01 11.97
C THR A 209 -13.20 12.59 10.59
N LEU A 210 -13.48 13.86 10.35
CA LEU A 210 -13.13 14.55 9.11
C LEU A 210 -11.60 14.64 8.97
N LEU A 211 -10.87 15.06 10.00
CA LEU A 211 -9.40 15.09 9.95
C LEU A 211 -8.76 13.70 9.80
N ALA A 212 -9.49 12.64 10.17
CA ALA A 212 -9.06 11.26 10.06
C ALA A 212 -9.37 10.62 8.69
N THR A 213 -9.99 11.33 7.74
CA THR A 213 -10.38 10.71 6.46
C THR A 213 -9.17 10.20 5.68
N SER A 214 -7.98 10.78 5.83
CA SER A 214 -6.74 10.30 5.20
C SER A 214 -6.37 8.85 5.55
N ILE A 215 -6.92 8.29 6.64
CA ILE A 215 -6.84 6.84 6.91
C ILE A 215 -7.39 6.03 5.72
N ALA A 216 -8.39 6.56 5.03
CA ALA A 216 -9.10 5.90 3.95
C ALA A 216 -8.40 5.98 2.59
N HIS A 217 -7.25 6.66 2.45
CA HIS A 217 -6.50 6.67 1.18
C HIS A 217 -6.41 5.26 0.59
N THR A 218 -6.12 4.27 1.44
CA THR A 218 -6.55 2.88 1.23
C THR A 218 -7.82 2.57 2.03
N PRO A 219 -8.99 2.33 1.38
CA PRO A 219 -10.27 2.16 2.08
C PRO A 219 -10.29 1.03 3.13
N THR A 220 -9.50 -0.01 2.92
CA THR A 220 -9.43 -1.17 3.83
C THR A 220 -8.95 -0.80 5.24
N LEU A 221 -8.07 0.20 5.38
CA LEU A 221 -7.60 0.67 6.68
C LEU A 221 -8.73 1.37 7.45
N PHE A 222 -9.54 2.18 6.76
CA PHE A 222 -10.73 2.79 7.35
C PHE A 222 -11.74 1.74 7.81
N PHE A 223 -11.99 0.68 7.01
CA PHE A 223 -12.93 -0.38 7.40
C PHE A 223 -12.49 -1.09 8.68
N VAL A 224 -11.19 -1.33 8.88
CA VAL A 224 -10.66 -1.91 10.12
C VAL A 224 -10.85 -0.96 11.31
N TYR A 225 -10.55 0.32 11.15
CA TYR A 225 -10.84 1.33 12.16
C TYR A 225 -12.34 1.37 12.51
N PHE A 226 -13.21 1.43 11.49
CA PHE A 226 -14.65 1.54 11.65
C PHE A 226 -15.23 0.30 12.34
N PHE A 227 -14.75 -0.89 11.98
CA PHE A 227 -15.08 -2.13 12.68
C PHE A 227 -14.70 -2.08 14.15
N GLY A 228 -13.47 -1.64 14.48
CA GLY A 228 -13.03 -1.44 15.86
C GLY A 228 -13.89 -0.43 16.62
N LEU A 229 -14.29 0.67 15.97
CA LEU A 229 -15.19 1.68 16.55
C LEU A 229 -16.55 1.06 16.86
N VAL A 230 -17.17 0.35 15.91
CA VAL A 230 -18.47 -0.31 16.08
C VAL A 230 -18.44 -1.28 17.24
N LEU A 231 -17.42 -2.15 17.31
CA LEU A 231 -17.25 -3.09 18.43
C LEU A 231 -17.18 -2.36 19.77
N TYR A 232 -16.33 -1.33 19.88
CA TYR A 232 -16.19 -0.56 21.12
C TYR A 232 -17.48 0.15 21.52
N THR A 233 -18.08 0.92 20.60
CA THR A 233 -19.28 1.72 20.91
C THR A 233 -20.49 0.84 21.16
N GLY A 234 -20.60 -0.29 20.45
CA GLY A 234 -21.68 -1.27 20.63
C GLY A 234 -21.63 -1.91 22.00
N ILE A 235 -20.49 -2.50 22.39
CA ILE A 235 -20.35 -3.12 23.71
C ILE A 235 -20.46 -2.07 24.82
N PHE A 236 -19.82 -0.91 24.68
CA PHE A 236 -19.93 0.16 25.68
C PHE A 236 -21.37 0.65 25.82
N GLY A 237 -22.08 0.80 24.69
CA GLY A 237 -23.50 1.17 24.62
C GLY A 237 -24.38 0.19 25.36
N LEU A 238 -24.18 -1.12 25.18
CA LEU A 238 -24.89 -2.17 25.90
C LEU A 238 -24.60 -2.11 27.42
N LEU A 239 -23.32 -2.01 27.81
CA LEU A 239 -22.89 -1.97 29.22
C LEU A 239 -23.35 -0.70 29.97
N ARG A 240 -23.68 0.38 29.26
CA ARG A 240 -24.10 1.67 29.83
C ARG A 240 -25.54 2.04 29.52
N LYS A 241 -26.25 1.27 28.69
CA LYS A 241 -27.57 1.58 28.14
C LYS A 241 -27.58 2.90 27.34
N THR A 242 -26.53 3.12 26.55
CA THR A 242 -26.33 4.32 25.71
C THR A 242 -26.27 3.95 24.23
N SER A 243 -27.19 3.08 23.80
CA SER A 243 -27.24 2.54 22.44
C SER A 243 -27.60 3.60 21.40
N ARG A 244 -28.40 4.61 21.78
CA ARG A 244 -28.72 5.75 20.92
C ARG A 244 -27.46 6.56 20.59
N GLU A 245 -26.65 6.87 21.59
CA GLU A 245 -25.40 7.61 21.40
C GLU A 245 -24.40 6.81 20.57
N ALA A 246 -24.34 5.48 20.78
CA ALA A 246 -23.51 4.60 19.94
C ALA A 246 -23.98 4.62 18.47
N PHE A 247 -25.28 4.53 18.23
CA PHE A 247 -25.85 4.62 16.89
C PHE A 247 -25.54 5.97 16.23
N LEU A 248 -25.67 7.09 16.95
CA LEU A 248 -25.36 8.42 16.43
C LEU A 248 -23.87 8.58 16.09
N ILE A 249 -22.95 7.95 16.82
CA ILE A 249 -21.51 7.92 16.47
C ILE A 249 -21.30 7.20 15.14
N ILE A 250 -21.93 6.03 14.95
CA ILE A 250 -21.81 5.23 13.73
C ILE A 250 -22.35 6.01 12.53
N VAL A 251 -23.56 6.57 12.64
CA VAL A 251 -24.18 7.37 11.58
C VAL A 251 -23.35 8.61 11.26
N THR A 252 -22.86 9.33 12.27
CA THR A 252 -21.98 10.49 12.07
C THR A 252 -20.72 10.09 11.30
N THR A 253 -20.13 8.94 11.62
CA THR A 253 -18.94 8.44 10.93
C THR A 253 -19.22 8.18 9.45
N ILE A 254 -20.35 7.53 9.13
CA ILE A 254 -20.75 7.26 7.74
C ILE A 254 -21.02 8.56 6.98
N ILE A 255 -21.76 9.50 7.56
CA ILE A 255 -22.11 10.78 6.92
C ILE A 255 -20.84 11.58 6.61
N VAL A 256 -19.94 11.74 7.58
CA VAL A 256 -18.70 12.52 7.41
C VAL A 256 -17.80 11.91 6.34
N ASN A 257 -17.80 10.58 6.20
CA ASN A 257 -16.95 9.89 5.22
C ASN A 257 -17.63 9.65 3.86
N SER A 258 -18.91 10.01 3.70
CA SER A 258 -19.70 9.70 2.50
C SER A 258 -19.08 10.21 1.19
N PHE A 259 -18.39 11.36 1.22
CA PHE A 259 -17.80 11.99 0.04
C PHE A 259 -16.72 11.15 -0.64
N TRP A 260 -15.99 10.31 0.09
CA TRP A 260 -15.03 9.36 -0.47
C TRP A 260 -15.52 7.90 -0.40
N LEU A 261 -16.37 7.59 0.59
CA LEU A 261 -16.89 6.24 0.82
C LEU A 261 -17.84 5.80 -0.30
N LEU A 262 -18.75 6.68 -0.74
CA LEU A 262 -19.69 6.33 -1.81
C LEU A 262 -18.99 6.03 -3.15
N PRO A 263 -18.03 6.85 -3.63
CA PRO A 263 -17.19 6.49 -4.78
C PRO A 263 -16.41 5.18 -4.60
N SER A 264 -15.89 4.92 -3.41
CA SER A 264 -15.13 3.68 -3.14
C SER A 264 -16.03 2.44 -3.20
N LEU A 265 -17.27 2.54 -2.71
CA LEU A 265 -18.25 1.46 -2.82
C LEU A 265 -18.66 1.20 -4.27
N TYR A 266 -18.79 2.26 -5.08
CA TYR A 266 -18.98 2.14 -6.52
C TYR A 266 -17.81 1.40 -7.18
N PHE A 267 -16.57 1.78 -6.87
CA PHE A 267 -15.38 1.08 -7.38
C PHE A 267 -15.38 -0.41 -7.00
N ILE A 268 -15.60 -0.74 -5.72
CA ILE A 268 -15.61 -2.14 -5.25
C ILE A 268 -16.65 -2.97 -6.01
N LYS A 269 -17.84 -2.41 -6.22
CA LYS A 269 -18.94 -3.09 -6.90
C LYS A 269 -18.66 -3.34 -8.38
N ASP A 270 -18.18 -2.32 -9.09
CA ASP A 270 -18.14 -2.34 -10.56
C ASP A 270 -16.74 -2.63 -11.13
N HIS A 271 -15.68 -2.50 -10.33
CA HIS A 271 -14.28 -2.62 -10.76
C HIS A 271 -13.40 -3.51 -9.86
N GLY A 272 -13.86 -3.89 -8.67
CA GLY A 272 -13.04 -4.62 -7.69
C GLY A 272 -12.48 -5.95 -8.20
N GLU A 273 -13.22 -6.66 -9.05
CA GLU A 273 -12.77 -7.93 -9.66
C GLU A 273 -11.58 -7.74 -10.61
N LYS A 274 -11.50 -6.61 -11.32
CA LYS A 274 -10.40 -6.30 -12.24
C LYS A 274 -9.06 -6.24 -11.50
N VAL A 275 -9.06 -5.71 -10.27
CA VAL A 275 -7.85 -5.65 -9.42
C VAL A 275 -7.38 -7.05 -9.05
N VAL A 276 -8.31 -7.92 -8.62
CA VAL A 276 -8.01 -9.31 -8.24
C VAL A 276 -7.42 -10.10 -9.41
N ASN A 277 -7.90 -9.82 -10.63
CA ASN A 277 -7.50 -10.53 -11.85
C ASN A 277 -6.24 -9.94 -12.52
N SER A 278 -5.74 -8.79 -12.08
CA SER A 278 -4.49 -8.21 -12.61
C SER A 278 -3.31 -9.15 -12.37
N LYS A 279 -2.34 -9.17 -13.30
CA LYS A 279 -1.23 -10.12 -13.22
C LYS A 279 -0.39 -9.95 -11.95
N ILE A 280 -0.21 -8.71 -11.47
CA ILE A 280 0.56 -8.43 -10.25
C ILE A 280 -0.10 -9.11 -9.04
N HIS A 281 -1.41 -8.96 -8.88
CA HIS A 281 -2.13 -9.49 -7.72
C HIS A 281 -2.23 -11.01 -7.73
N THR A 282 -2.46 -11.62 -8.90
CA THR A 282 -2.48 -13.09 -9.04
C THR A 282 -1.14 -13.74 -8.67
N MET A 283 -0.01 -13.04 -8.87
CA MET A 283 1.32 -13.54 -8.51
C MET A 283 1.74 -13.19 -7.07
N PHE A 284 1.41 -11.98 -6.60
CA PHE A 284 1.96 -11.42 -5.37
C PHE A 284 1.11 -11.68 -4.12
N SER A 285 -0.23 -11.68 -4.22
CA SER A 285 -1.09 -11.67 -3.02
C SER A 285 -0.91 -12.90 -2.12
N ASP A 286 -0.66 -14.08 -2.68
CA ASP A 286 -0.33 -15.28 -1.90
C ASP A 286 1.04 -15.16 -1.21
N LYS A 287 2.05 -14.65 -1.93
CA LYS A 287 3.38 -14.45 -1.36
C LYS A 287 3.31 -13.44 -0.21
N ALA A 288 2.63 -12.32 -0.41
CA ALA A 288 2.41 -11.28 0.59
C ALA A 288 1.79 -11.83 1.88
N PHE A 289 0.74 -12.64 1.76
CA PHE A 289 0.09 -13.25 2.90
C PHE A 289 1.00 -14.25 3.63
N LEU A 290 1.67 -15.15 2.89
CA LEU A 290 2.57 -16.15 3.47
C LEU A 290 3.78 -15.50 4.17
N THR A 291 4.37 -14.47 3.57
CA THR A 291 5.46 -13.70 4.22
C THR A 291 4.96 -13.05 5.52
N GLY A 292 3.74 -12.49 5.54
CA GLY A 292 3.12 -12.01 6.77
C GLY A 292 2.86 -13.12 7.79
N GLN A 293 2.47 -14.31 7.34
CA GLN A 293 2.15 -15.46 8.18
C GLN A 293 3.38 -15.99 8.94
N VAL A 294 4.59 -15.87 8.39
CA VAL A 294 5.84 -16.21 9.11
C VAL A 294 5.94 -15.48 10.45
N PHE A 295 5.49 -14.22 10.50
CA PHE A 295 5.44 -13.40 11.72
C PHE A 295 4.08 -13.42 12.41
N GLY A 296 3.14 -14.23 11.92
CA GLY A 296 1.79 -14.39 12.46
C GLY A 296 1.73 -15.21 13.75
N THR A 297 2.83 -15.36 14.48
CA THR A 297 2.92 -16.09 15.74
C THR A 297 2.54 -15.21 16.92
N ILE A 298 2.18 -15.80 18.07
CA ILE A 298 1.92 -15.02 19.30
C ILE A 298 3.21 -14.31 19.74
N GLN A 299 4.37 -14.95 19.59
CA GLN A 299 5.67 -14.44 20.02
C GLN A 299 6.05 -13.16 19.29
N ASP A 300 5.84 -13.11 17.97
CA ASP A 300 6.12 -11.95 17.14
C ASP A 300 5.03 -10.88 17.32
N THR A 301 3.76 -11.29 17.32
CA THR A 301 2.63 -10.36 17.48
C THR A 301 2.66 -9.66 18.85
N ALA A 302 3.11 -10.35 19.91
CA ALA A 302 3.21 -9.78 21.26
C ALA A 302 4.13 -8.56 21.36
N ILE A 303 5.16 -8.49 20.50
CA ILE A 303 6.12 -7.39 20.43
C ILE A 303 5.93 -6.53 19.17
N PHE A 304 4.93 -6.85 18.35
CA PHE A 304 4.64 -6.24 17.05
C PHE A 304 5.71 -6.45 15.97
N LYS A 305 6.44 -7.56 15.99
CA LYS A 305 7.36 -7.93 14.90
C LYS A 305 6.56 -8.42 13.69
N ASN A 306 6.96 -8.05 12.46
CA ASN A 306 6.26 -8.39 11.22
C ASN A 306 7.23 -8.44 10.02
N PHE A 307 6.71 -8.77 8.82
CA PHE A 307 7.45 -9.03 7.58
C PHE A 307 8.53 -8.02 7.20
N LEU A 308 8.46 -6.76 7.64
CA LEU A 308 9.51 -5.78 7.35
C LEU A 308 10.86 -6.20 7.96
N PHE A 309 10.86 -6.97 9.05
CA PHE A 309 12.05 -7.59 9.64
C PHE A 309 12.67 -8.71 8.78
N ASP A 310 12.09 -9.03 7.62
CA ASP A 310 12.62 -9.98 6.65
C ASP A 310 12.53 -9.42 5.22
N TRP A 311 12.37 -8.09 5.10
CA TRP A 311 12.30 -7.41 3.83
C TRP A 311 13.67 -6.86 3.46
N GLY A 312 14.03 -6.96 2.17
CA GLY A 312 15.27 -6.42 1.65
C GLY A 312 15.08 -5.05 1.01
N GLU A 313 16.10 -4.20 1.11
CA GLU A 313 16.24 -2.96 0.34
C GLU A 313 17.55 -2.98 -0.44
N TYR A 314 17.63 -2.21 -1.53
CA TYR A 314 18.86 -2.16 -2.32
C TYR A 314 19.84 -1.14 -1.75
N ASN A 315 20.97 -1.61 -1.22
CA ASN A 315 22.06 -0.73 -0.82
C ASN A 315 22.96 -0.43 -2.02
N LYS A 316 22.81 0.78 -2.57
CA LYS A 316 23.63 1.23 -3.70
C LYS A 316 25.13 1.31 -3.39
N ASP A 317 25.50 1.71 -2.16
CA ASP A 317 26.92 1.89 -1.82
C ASP A 317 27.66 0.54 -1.75
N GLU A 318 26.95 -0.53 -1.37
CA GLU A 318 27.47 -1.91 -1.35
C GLU A 318 27.18 -2.70 -2.62
N GLY A 319 26.25 -2.25 -3.45
CA GLY A 319 25.85 -2.91 -4.70
C GLY A 319 25.04 -4.20 -4.50
N GLN A 320 24.42 -4.40 -3.33
CA GLN A 320 23.69 -5.62 -2.98
C GLN A 320 22.39 -5.32 -2.22
N PHE A 321 21.48 -6.30 -2.18
CA PHE A 321 20.31 -6.23 -1.32
C PHE A 321 20.72 -6.54 0.12
N VAL A 322 20.30 -5.69 1.05
CA VAL A 322 20.55 -5.78 2.49
C VAL A 322 19.20 -5.77 3.22
N ASP A 323 19.16 -6.04 4.53
CA ASP A 323 17.88 -6.05 5.23
C ASP A 323 17.42 -4.61 5.50
N LEU A 324 16.15 -4.32 5.23
CA LEU A 324 15.54 -3.01 5.51
C LEU A 324 15.72 -2.56 6.97
N PHE A 325 15.79 -3.51 7.90
CA PHE A 325 15.95 -3.25 9.33
C PHE A 325 17.37 -3.57 9.85
N ASP A 326 18.41 -3.44 9.02
CA ASP A 326 19.79 -3.76 9.39
C ASP A 326 20.31 -3.00 10.62
N GLU A 327 19.86 -1.77 10.85
CA GLU A 327 20.20 -0.99 12.05
C GLU A 327 19.50 -1.50 13.31
N TRP A 328 18.40 -2.24 13.14
CA TRP A 328 17.52 -2.69 14.22
C TRP A 328 17.70 -4.15 14.58
N LYS A 329 17.94 -5.04 13.61
CA LYS A 329 18.09 -6.49 13.87
C LYS A 329 19.20 -6.80 14.88
N PRO A 330 20.43 -6.23 14.77
CA PRO A 330 21.50 -6.48 15.74
C PRO A 330 21.19 -5.91 17.12
N TYR A 331 20.45 -4.79 17.18
CA TYR A 331 20.08 -4.13 18.43
C TYR A 331 19.02 -4.92 19.22
N LEU A 332 18.03 -5.47 18.52
CA LEU A 332 16.92 -6.24 19.11
C LEU A 332 17.33 -7.67 19.49
N GLY A 333 18.41 -7.80 20.25
CA GLY A 333 18.81 -9.07 20.86
C GLY A 333 17.86 -9.52 21.98
N ALA A 334 18.07 -10.74 22.51
CA ALA A 334 17.18 -11.37 23.49
C ALA A 334 16.92 -10.51 24.75
N GLY A 335 17.93 -9.77 25.23
CA GLY A 335 17.80 -8.90 26.41
C GLY A 335 16.89 -7.69 26.17
N ILE A 336 16.94 -7.09 24.99
CA ILE A 336 16.13 -5.91 24.63
C ILE A 336 14.69 -6.33 24.30
N ILE A 337 14.51 -7.41 23.55
CA ILE A 337 13.19 -7.95 23.22
C ILE A 337 12.37 -8.30 24.48
N PHE A 338 13.03 -8.70 25.57
CA PHE A 338 12.36 -8.96 26.84
C PHE A 338 11.55 -7.76 27.36
N VAL A 339 11.98 -6.53 27.07
CA VAL A 339 11.20 -5.32 27.42
C VAL A 339 9.83 -5.34 26.73
N GLY A 340 9.78 -5.70 25.44
CA GLY A 340 8.53 -5.88 24.71
C GLY A 340 7.61 -6.92 25.37
N TYR A 341 8.15 -8.08 25.74
CA TYR A 341 7.38 -9.13 26.43
C TYR A 341 6.92 -8.72 27.84
N MET A 342 7.69 -7.91 28.56
CA MET A 342 7.25 -7.35 29.85
C MET A 342 6.04 -6.44 29.67
N VAL A 343 6.07 -5.56 28.67
CA VAL A 343 4.93 -4.69 28.35
C VAL A 343 3.73 -5.52 27.90
N PHE A 344 3.93 -6.57 27.11
CA PHE A 344 2.85 -7.51 26.74
C PHE A 344 2.25 -8.21 27.95
N SER A 345 3.07 -8.65 28.89
CA SER A 345 2.61 -9.24 30.16
C SER A 345 1.77 -8.25 30.97
N LEU A 346 2.12 -6.96 30.97
CA LEU A 346 1.30 -5.91 31.60
C LEU A 346 -0.05 -5.72 30.88
N ALA A 347 -0.10 -5.84 29.55
CA ALA A 347 -1.36 -5.80 28.81
C ALA A 347 -2.26 -7.00 29.20
N ILE A 348 -1.72 -8.21 29.26
CA ILE A 348 -2.47 -9.40 29.71
C ILE A 348 -2.97 -9.24 31.16
N LEU A 349 -2.13 -8.75 32.06
CA LEU A 349 -2.54 -8.42 33.43
C LEU A 349 -3.66 -7.37 33.45
N GLY A 350 -3.59 -6.37 32.57
CA GLY A 350 -4.61 -5.34 32.39
C GLY A 350 -5.95 -5.90 31.94
N ILE A 351 -5.95 -6.90 31.04
CA ILE A 351 -7.15 -7.64 30.63
C ILE A 351 -7.73 -8.39 31.83
N ALA A 352 -6.91 -9.18 32.54
CA ALA A 352 -7.36 -9.94 33.71
C ALA A 352 -7.96 -9.02 34.80
N ILE A 353 -7.31 -7.89 35.08
CA ILE A 353 -7.81 -6.87 36.03
C ILE A 353 -9.14 -6.30 35.54
N SER A 354 -9.26 -5.97 34.26
CA SER A 354 -10.47 -5.38 33.69
C SER A 354 -11.67 -6.32 33.76
N THR A 355 -11.45 -7.60 33.46
CA THR A 355 -12.49 -8.64 33.53
C THR A 355 -12.90 -8.90 34.98
N LYS A 356 -11.93 -9.09 35.89
CA LYS A 356 -12.21 -9.33 37.32
C LYS A 356 -12.89 -8.15 37.99
N SER A 357 -12.51 -6.91 37.65
CA SER A 357 -13.11 -5.70 38.20
C SER A 357 -14.38 -5.24 37.47
N ARG A 358 -14.82 -5.95 36.43
CA ARG A 358 -15.91 -5.56 35.53
C ARG A 358 -15.77 -4.12 35.03
N ASN A 359 -14.55 -3.72 34.70
CA ASN A 359 -14.26 -2.39 34.19
C ASN A 359 -14.88 -2.24 32.81
N ARG A 360 -15.91 -1.37 32.70
CA ARG A 360 -16.68 -1.21 31.47
C ARG A 360 -15.86 -0.74 30.26
N TYR A 361 -14.79 0.05 30.46
CA TYR A 361 -13.91 0.46 29.36
C TYR A 361 -13.07 -0.73 28.89
N GLY A 362 -12.45 -1.45 29.84
CA GLY A 362 -11.66 -2.63 29.52
C GLY A 362 -12.48 -3.75 28.87
N LEU A 363 -13.74 -3.92 29.28
CA LEU A 363 -14.66 -4.87 28.63
C LEU A 363 -15.06 -4.43 27.22
N ALA A 364 -15.28 -3.13 26.99
CA ALA A 364 -15.60 -2.62 25.66
C ALA A 364 -14.42 -2.69 24.67
N PHE A 365 -13.18 -2.58 25.15
CA PHE A 365 -11.98 -2.76 24.33
C PHE A 365 -11.62 -4.22 24.06
N LEU A 366 -12.15 -5.17 24.83
CA LEU A 366 -11.77 -6.58 24.72
C LEU A 366 -12.02 -7.16 23.32
N PRO A 367 -13.20 -6.98 22.70
CA PRO A 367 -13.40 -7.45 21.33
C PRO A 367 -12.51 -6.72 20.31
N VAL A 368 -12.18 -5.44 20.52
CA VAL A 368 -11.27 -4.69 19.64
C VAL A 368 -9.85 -5.26 19.69
N PHE A 369 -9.37 -5.53 20.90
CA PHE A 369 -8.06 -6.14 21.13
C PHE A 369 -8.00 -7.55 20.55
N LEU A 370 -9.00 -8.40 20.84
CA LEU A 370 -9.03 -9.77 20.34
C LEU A 370 -9.15 -9.83 18.82
N ALA A 371 -10.02 -9.01 18.22
CA ALA A 371 -10.13 -8.95 16.76
C ALA A 371 -8.80 -8.54 16.12
N SER A 372 -8.16 -7.48 16.63
CA SER A 372 -6.89 -7.02 16.08
C SER A 372 -5.76 -8.02 16.29
N LEU A 373 -5.70 -8.66 17.47
CA LEU A 373 -4.70 -9.69 17.78
C LEU A 373 -4.86 -10.91 16.88
N LEU A 374 -6.08 -11.44 16.75
CA LEU A 374 -6.36 -12.62 15.92
C LEU A 374 -6.15 -12.34 14.43
N SER A 375 -6.47 -11.13 13.95
CA SER A 375 -6.21 -10.77 12.55
C SER A 375 -4.72 -10.75 12.21
N ILE A 376 -3.84 -10.44 13.17
CA ILE A 376 -2.37 -10.44 12.97
C ILE A 376 -1.77 -11.81 13.24
N THR A 377 -2.27 -12.53 14.26
CA THR A 377 -1.76 -13.84 14.69
C THR A 377 -2.30 -14.96 13.78
N THR A 378 -1.99 -14.89 12.49
CA THR A 378 -2.56 -15.77 11.46
C THR A 378 -2.03 -17.21 11.53
N ALA A 379 -0.88 -17.44 12.17
CA ALA A 379 -0.28 -18.76 12.37
C ALA A 379 -0.70 -19.43 13.69
N LEU A 380 -1.76 -18.94 14.34
CA LEU A 380 -2.30 -19.56 15.56
C LEU A 380 -2.99 -20.91 15.22
N PRO A 381 -2.60 -22.03 15.84
CA PRO A 381 -3.22 -23.34 15.56
C PRO A 381 -4.74 -23.31 15.76
N GLY A 382 -5.50 -23.87 14.82
CA GLY A 382 -6.97 -23.86 14.79
C GLY A 382 -7.57 -22.61 14.16
N TRP A 383 -6.93 -21.45 14.31
CA TRP A 383 -7.37 -20.18 13.71
C TRP A 383 -6.87 -20.03 12.27
N GLU A 384 -5.67 -20.53 11.98
CA GLU A 384 -5.11 -20.59 10.63
C GLU A 384 -6.07 -21.23 9.62
N GLN A 385 -6.69 -22.36 9.97
CA GLN A 385 -7.65 -23.05 9.10
C GLN A 385 -8.88 -22.19 8.81
N ALA A 386 -9.37 -21.42 9.80
CA ALA A 386 -10.50 -20.53 9.62
C ALA A 386 -10.16 -19.39 8.65
N ILE A 387 -8.96 -18.80 8.77
CA ILE A 387 -8.49 -17.78 7.83
C ILE A 387 -8.37 -18.35 6.41
N PHE A 388 -7.78 -19.54 6.28
CA PHE A 388 -7.59 -20.19 4.98
C PHE A 388 -8.93 -20.42 4.27
N VAL A 389 -9.95 -20.92 4.98
CA VAL A 389 -11.30 -21.10 4.43
C VAL A 389 -11.92 -19.77 4.00
N LEU A 390 -11.74 -18.70 4.77
CA LEU A 390 -12.25 -17.37 4.42
C LEU A 390 -11.57 -16.81 3.16
N GLN A 391 -10.25 -16.98 3.03
CA GLN A 391 -9.51 -16.54 1.85
C GLN A 391 -9.90 -17.29 0.58
N GLN A 392 -10.15 -18.60 0.68
CA GLN A 392 -10.58 -19.40 -0.46
C GLN A 392 -12.00 -19.06 -0.92
N LYS A 393 -12.90 -18.75 0.01
CA LYS A 393 -14.33 -18.50 -0.31
C LYS A 393 -14.62 -17.07 -0.74
N ILE A 394 -13.78 -16.11 -0.35
CA ILE A 394 -14.03 -14.67 -0.59
C ILE A 394 -12.76 -14.04 -1.19
N PRO A 395 -12.63 -13.99 -2.54
CA PRO A 395 -11.46 -13.42 -3.19
C PRO A 395 -11.13 -11.98 -2.75
N LEU A 396 -12.16 -11.15 -2.56
CA LEU A 396 -11.98 -9.78 -2.08
C LEU A 396 -11.43 -9.73 -0.64
N PHE A 397 -11.76 -10.72 0.21
CA PHE A 397 -11.21 -10.83 1.56
C PHE A 397 -9.71 -11.17 1.52
N LYS A 398 -9.33 -12.10 0.64
CA LYS A 398 -7.92 -12.45 0.39
C LYS A 398 -7.12 -11.22 -0.03
N GLU A 399 -7.64 -10.45 -0.97
CA GLU A 399 -6.97 -9.23 -1.43
C GLU A 399 -6.95 -8.13 -0.34
N ALA A 400 -8.10 -7.87 0.29
CA ALA A 400 -8.20 -6.86 1.33
C ALA A 400 -7.30 -7.15 2.53
N LEU A 401 -7.06 -8.42 2.87
CA LEU A 401 -6.23 -8.83 4.02
C LEU A 401 -4.90 -9.49 3.60
N ARG A 402 -4.35 -9.14 2.43
CA ARG A 402 -3.00 -9.60 2.01
C ARG A 402 -1.89 -9.28 3.03
N PHE A 403 -1.99 -8.11 3.66
CA PHE A 403 -1.16 -7.69 4.79
C PHE A 403 -2.08 -7.31 5.95
N PRO A 404 -2.39 -8.26 6.87
CA PRO A 404 -3.22 -7.96 8.04
C PRO A 404 -2.51 -7.01 9.01
N PHE A 405 -1.20 -7.19 9.21
CA PHE A 405 -0.42 -6.38 10.15
C PHE A 405 -0.54 -4.89 9.90
N THR A 406 -0.37 -4.44 8.65
CA THR A 406 -0.40 -3.01 8.32
C THR A 406 -1.76 -2.37 8.64
N LYS A 407 -2.85 -3.16 8.63
CA LYS A 407 -4.21 -2.67 8.90
C LYS A 407 -4.59 -2.68 10.38
N PHE A 408 -4.22 -3.74 11.10
CA PHE A 408 -4.66 -3.97 12.48
C PHE A 408 -3.65 -3.53 13.54
N SER A 409 -2.38 -3.36 13.21
CA SER A 409 -1.31 -3.12 14.20
C SER A 409 -1.49 -1.83 15.01
N ILE A 410 -1.94 -0.73 14.39
CA ILE A 410 -2.18 0.54 15.10
C ILE A 410 -3.36 0.41 16.08
N LEU A 411 -4.42 -0.29 15.67
CA LEU A 411 -5.59 -0.56 16.51
C LEU A 411 -5.25 -1.50 17.67
N LEU A 412 -4.41 -2.52 17.40
CA LEU A 412 -3.85 -3.39 18.42
C LEU A 412 -2.96 -2.58 19.38
N ALA A 413 -2.01 -1.77 18.90
CA ALA A 413 -1.12 -0.95 19.72
C ALA A 413 -1.89 0.01 20.64
N PHE A 414 -2.99 0.59 20.15
CA PHE A 414 -3.85 1.45 20.96
C PHE A 414 -4.57 0.67 22.07
N SER A 415 -5.24 -0.43 21.74
CA SER A 415 -5.95 -1.26 22.73
C SER A 415 -5.00 -1.94 23.72
N PHE A 416 -3.84 -2.39 23.25
CA PHE A 416 -2.72 -2.88 24.05
C PHE A 416 -2.24 -1.85 25.08
N THR A 417 -2.11 -0.60 24.66
CA THR A 417 -1.75 0.53 25.54
C THR A 417 -2.81 0.76 26.61
N VAL A 418 -4.10 0.66 26.27
CA VAL A 418 -5.20 0.80 27.24
C VAL A 418 -5.07 -0.22 28.36
N TYR A 419 -4.82 -1.49 28.03
CA TYR A 419 -4.66 -2.53 29.04
C TYR A 419 -3.39 -2.37 29.87
N THR A 420 -2.28 -2.04 29.23
CA THR A 420 -1.01 -1.76 29.93
C THR A 420 -1.20 -0.65 30.97
N ALA A 421 -1.86 0.45 30.59
CA ALA A 421 -2.14 1.56 31.49
C ALA A 421 -3.11 1.19 32.62
N LEU A 422 -4.10 0.33 32.36
CA LEU A 422 -5.01 -0.20 33.39
C LEU A 422 -4.26 -1.02 34.44
N ALA A 423 -3.32 -1.87 34.02
CA ALA A 423 -2.47 -2.64 34.92
C ALA A 423 -1.59 -1.72 35.78
N ILE A 424 -0.84 -0.80 35.15
CA ILE A 424 0.02 0.16 35.86
C ILE A 424 -0.79 0.96 36.88
N ASN A 425 -1.94 1.50 36.48
CA ASN A 425 -2.79 2.28 37.38
C ASN A 425 -3.30 1.46 38.57
N LYS A 426 -3.66 0.19 38.34
CA LYS A 426 -4.11 -0.70 39.41
C LYS A 426 -3.01 -0.99 40.42
N VAL A 427 -1.80 -1.28 39.97
CA VAL A 427 -0.62 -1.48 40.84
C VAL A 427 -0.34 -0.23 41.67
N LEU A 428 -0.20 0.93 41.03
CA LEU A 428 0.11 2.19 41.72
C LEU A 428 -0.98 2.61 42.72
N SER A 429 -2.26 2.49 42.34
CA SER A 429 -3.38 2.86 43.21
C SER A 429 -3.59 1.94 44.41
N THR A 430 -3.12 0.68 44.31
CA THR A 430 -3.25 -0.33 45.37
C THR A 430 -2.12 -0.15 46.39
N THR A 431 -0.87 -0.02 45.94
CA THR A 431 0.29 0.11 46.84
C THR A 431 0.39 1.49 47.49
N ARG A 432 -0.08 2.56 46.81
CA ARG A 432 -0.05 3.96 47.29
C ARG A 432 1.34 4.48 47.72
N SER A 433 2.42 3.81 47.34
CA SER A 433 3.80 4.18 47.65
C SER A 433 4.30 5.29 46.72
N GLN A 434 4.81 6.39 47.30
CA GLN A 434 5.44 7.47 46.53
C GLN A 434 6.74 7.03 45.87
N VAL A 435 7.49 6.11 46.49
CA VAL A 435 8.71 5.54 45.92
C VAL A 435 8.36 4.73 44.67
N LEU A 436 7.35 3.84 44.77
CA LEU A 436 6.90 3.05 43.61
C LEU A 436 6.39 3.95 42.48
N ASN A 437 5.63 5.02 42.80
CA ASN A 437 5.19 6.00 41.81
C ASN A 437 6.38 6.61 41.05
N ARG A 438 7.44 7.02 41.76
CA ARG A 438 8.66 7.59 41.14
C ARG A 438 9.40 6.54 40.31
N LEU A 439 9.56 5.32 40.82
CA LEU A 439 10.21 4.22 40.10
C LEU A 439 9.46 3.88 38.81
N VAL A 440 8.14 3.81 38.82
CA VAL A 440 7.35 3.55 37.61
C VAL A 440 7.38 4.73 36.64
N ALA A 441 7.30 5.96 37.16
CA ALA A 441 7.32 7.18 36.35
C ALA A 441 8.66 7.45 35.65
N LEU A 442 9.76 6.87 36.13
CA LEU A 442 11.09 7.00 35.51
C LEU A 442 11.55 5.71 34.83
N GLY A 443 11.30 4.56 35.46
CA GLY A 443 11.75 3.25 35.01
C GLY A 443 11.05 2.76 33.74
N ILE A 444 9.73 2.92 33.61
CA ILE A 444 9.04 2.53 32.36
C ILE A 444 9.52 3.38 31.18
N PRO A 445 9.55 4.73 31.26
CA PRO A 445 10.11 5.54 30.19
C PRO A 445 11.55 5.16 29.83
N LEU A 446 12.43 4.93 30.82
CA LEU A 446 13.80 4.53 30.57
C LEU A 446 13.89 3.18 29.83
N LEU A 447 13.13 2.17 30.27
CA LEU A 447 13.08 0.87 29.60
C LEU A 447 12.55 0.97 28.17
N LEU A 448 11.56 1.82 27.91
CA LEU A 448 11.02 2.04 26.56
C LEU A 448 12.00 2.80 25.66
N ILE A 449 12.72 3.78 26.19
CA ILE A 449 13.78 4.47 25.46
C ILE A 449 14.91 3.49 25.12
N LEU A 450 15.31 2.63 26.07
CA LEU A 450 16.25 1.55 25.78
C LEU A 450 15.68 0.58 24.73
N TYR A 451 14.40 0.23 24.79
CA TYR A 451 13.80 -0.68 23.80
C TYR A 451 13.85 -0.14 22.36
N ILE A 452 13.74 1.18 22.19
CA ILE A 452 13.64 1.88 20.90
C ILE A 452 14.85 2.81 20.68
N LEU A 453 15.99 2.53 21.32
CA LEU A 453 17.14 3.46 21.34
C LEU A 453 17.64 3.88 19.95
N PRO A 454 17.70 3.01 18.91
CA PRO A 454 18.10 3.43 17.58
C PRO A 454 17.23 4.54 16.98
N ALA A 455 15.95 4.64 17.38
CA ALA A 455 15.10 5.76 16.96
C ALA A 455 15.61 7.11 17.47
N PHE A 456 16.19 7.14 18.68
CA PHE A 456 16.83 8.32 19.25
C PHE A 456 18.23 8.60 18.68
N GLN A 457 18.74 7.71 17.83
CA GLN A 457 19.98 7.86 17.09
C GLN A 457 19.74 8.26 15.62
N GLY A 458 18.47 8.53 15.25
CA GLY A 458 18.10 8.93 13.90
C GLY A 458 17.64 7.80 12.99
N ASN A 459 17.29 6.63 13.54
CA ASN A 459 16.81 5.46 12.78
C ASN A 459 15.32 5.15 13.06
N LEU A 460 14.51 6.15 13.44
CA LEU A 460 13.05 6.02 13.47
C LEU A 460 12.49 6.04 12.04
N ILE A 461 13.06 6.89 11.20
CA ILE A 461 12.84 6.95 9.76
C ILE A 461 14.08 6.32 9.10
N SER A 462 13.86 5.41 8.16
CA SER A 462 14.96 4.76 7.47
C SER A 462 15.91 5.79 6.83
N PRO A 463 17.24 5.60 6.89
CA PRO A 463 18.17 6.36 6.08
C PRO A 463 17.84 6.32 4.57
N SER A 464 17.37 5.18 4.07
CA SER A 464 16.97 5.01 2.66
C SER A 464 15.75 5.84 2.25
N MET A 465 14.97 6.34 3.21
CA MET A 465 13.79 7.17 2.94
C MET A 465 14.09 8.68 2.92
N ARG A 466 15.35 9.08 3.13
CA ARG A 466 15.78 10.49 3.24
C ARG A 466 16.60 10.87 2.02
N ILE A 467 15.89 11.17 0.95
CA ILE A 467 16.47 11.23 -0.40
C ILE A 467 16.74 12.67 -0.85
N LYS A 468 17.87 12.88 -1.54
CA LYS A 468 18.13 14.13 -2.27
C LYS A 468 17.65 13.97 -3.71
N PHE A 469 16.57 14.65 -4.06
CA PHE A 469 16.08 14.67 -5.44
C PHE A 469 17.04 15.46 -6.34
N PRO A 470 17.42 14.91 -7.51
CA PRO A 470 18.12 15.66 -8.54
C PRO A 470 17.27 16.81 -9.09
N GLU A 471 17.91 17.95 -9.37
CA GLU A 471 17.24 19.16 -9.86
C GLU A 471 16.58 18.97 -11.24
N GLU A 472 17.12 18.06 -12.04
CA GLU A 472 16.60 17.72 -13.39
C GLU A 472 15.13 17.26 -13.37
N TYR A 473 14.65 16.62 -12.30
CA TYR A 473 13.23 16.26 -12.16
C TYR A 473 12.34 17.50 -12.03
N PHE A 474 12.74 18.47 -11.21
CA PHE A 474 12.00 19.73 -11.05
C PHE A 474 12.05 20.59 -12.32
N GLN A 475 13.18 20.60 -13.02
CA GLN A 475 13.31 21.24 -14.33
C GLN A 475 12.36 20.60 -15.36
N THR A 476 12.25 19.27 -15.32
CA THR A 476 11.35 18.51 -16.19
C THR A 476 9.88 18.84 -15.89
N PHE A 477 9.47 18.87 -14.61
CA PHE A 477 8.12 19.27 -14.21
C PHE A 477 7.78 20.67 -14.73
N LYS A 478 8.67 21.64 -14.50
CA LYS A 478 8.51 23.03 -14.95
C LYS A 478 8.39 23.14 -16.48
N TRP A 479 9.14 22.32 -17.22
CA TRP A 479 9.04 22.31 -18.68
C TRP A 479 7.69 21.77 -19.14
N PHE A 480 7.21 20.68 -18.55
CA PHE A 480 5.92 20.07 -18.87
C PHE A 480 4.71 20.92 -18.47
N GLU A 481 4.84 21.83 -17.49
CA GLU A 481 3.81 22.83 -17.19
C GLU A 481 3.51 23.76 -18.38
N SER A 482 4.49 23.99 -19.26
CA SER A 482 4.31 24.78 -20.49
C SER A 482 3.77 23.97 -21.67
N GLN A 483 3.72 22.64 -21.55
CA GLN A 483 3.23 21.74 -22.59
C GLN A 483 1.74 21.47 -22.41
N PRO A 484 0.99 21.14 -23.49
CA PRO A 484 -0.42 20.77 -23.37
C PRO A 484 -0.61 19.58 -22.42
N SER A 485 -1.55 19.71 -21.46
CA SER A 485 -1.83 18.65 -20.48
C SER A 485 -2.52 17.43 -21.08
N SER A 486 -3.17 17.59 -22.24
CA SER A 486 -3.88 16.54 -22.97
C SER A 486 -2.97 15.68 -23.86
N ARG A 487 -1.71 15.51 -23.46
CA ARG A 487 -0.67 14.76 -24.21
C ARG A 487 -0.07 13.72 -23.31
N ARG A 488 -0.05 12.46 -23.75
CA ARG A 488 0.36 11.33 -22.89
C ARG A 488 1.88 11.16 -22.90
N ILE A 489 2.43 10.80 -21.74
CA ILE A 489 3.84 10.53 -21.54
C ILE A 489 4.03 9.02 -21.33
N ALA A 490 4.92 8.40 -22.09
CA ALA A 490 5.46 7.07 -21.81
C ALA A 490 6.71 7.20 -20.94
N HIS A 491 6.70 6.61 -19.75
CA HIS A 491 7.87 6.54 -18.87
C HIS A 491 8.72 5.33 -19.24
N LEU A 492 10.00 5.54 -19.57
CA LEU A 492 10.96 4.51 -19.96
C LEU A 492 12.24 4.65 -19.12
N PRO A 493 12.90 3.54 -18.75
CA PRO A 493 12.70 2.17 -19.23
C PRO A 493 11.59 1.42 -18.48
N ILE A 494 10.91 0.49 -19.16
CA ILE A 494 9.85 -0.38 -18.61
C ILE A 494 10.34 -1.82 -18.44
N HIS A 495 11.41 -1.98 -17.67
CA HIS A 495 12.17 -3.22 -17.63
C HIS A 495 11.69 -4.27 -16.62
N THR A 496 10.92 -3.86 -15.62
CA THR A 496 10.52 -4.72 -14.52
C THR A 496 9.02 -4.83 -14.43
N PHE A 497 8.49 -6.05 -14.42
CA PHE A 497 7.06 -6.30 -14.27
C PHE A 497 6.44 -5.73 -12.96
N TRP A 498 7.23 -5.51 -11.91
CA TRP A 498 6.70 -5.27 -10.56
C TRP A 498 6.27 -3.83 -10.25
N GLY A 499 6.60 -2.87 -11.13
CA GLY A 499 6.32 -1.45 -10.89
C GLY A 499 7.10 -0.83 -9.72
N TRP A 500 8.11 -1.54 -9.21
CA TRP A 500 9.04 -1.03 -8.22
C TRP A 500 10.33 -0.59 -8.92
N VAL A 501 10.67 0.69 -8.80
CA VAL A 501 11.75 1.31 -9.56
C VAL A 501 12.90 1.69 -8.64
N TYR A 502 14.13 1.40 -9.09
CA TYR A 502 15.37 1.76 -8.40
C TYR A 502 16.09 2.84 -9.21
N TYR A 503 16.67 3.81 -8.52
CA TYR A 503 17.41 4.90 -9.14
C TYR A 503 18.84 4.96 -8.64
N ASP A 504 19.72 5.46 -9.48
CA ASP A 504 21.12 5.68 -9.15
C ASP A 504 21.31 6.76 -8.05
N TRP A 505 20.34 7.63 -7.79
CA TRP A 505 20.38 8.59 -6.68
C TRP A 505 19.73 8.07 -5.38
N LYS A 506 19.73 6.74 -5.20
CA LYS A 506 19.32 5.98 -3.99
C LYS A 506 17.83 5.90 -3.71
N TYR A 507 16.97 6.47 -4.56
CA TYR A 507 15.53 6.26 -4.44
C TYR A 507 15.12 4.85 -4.88
N GLU A 508 14.26 4.23 -4.10
CA GLU A 508 13.51 3.02 -4.48
C GLU A 508 12.04 3.16 -4.06
N GLY A 509 11.11 2.77 -4.92
CA GLY A 509 9.68 2.85 -4.59
C GLY A 509 8.72 2.69 -5.75
N ALA A 510 7.44 2.93 -5.48
CA ALA A 510 6.35 2.86 -6.47
C ALA A 510 6.42 3.98 -7.52
N GLY A 511 6.99 5.14 -7.17
CA GLY A 511 7.22 6.26 -8.09
C GLY A 511 6.76 7.60 -7.53
N PHE A 512 7.13 8.70 -8.21
CA PHE A 512 6.86 10.07 -7.76
C PHE A 512 6.52 11.05 -8.90
N LEU A 513 6.78 10.68 -10.16
CA LEU A 513 6.72 11.59 -11.31
C LEU A 513 5.34 12.21 -11.50
N TRP A 514 4.28 11.42 -11.31
CA TRP A 514 2.91 11.88 -11.53
C TRP A 514 2.49 12.99 -10.58
N PHE A 515 3.14 13.19 -9.43
CA PHE A 515 2.80 14.32 -8.55
C PHE A 515 3.22 15.68 -9.14
N GLY A 516 4.29 15.71 -9.92
CA GLY A 516 4.80 16.92 -10.57
C GLY A 516 4.31 17.12 -12.00
N LEU A 517 4.07 16.03 -12.74
CA LEU A 517 3.67 16.09 -14.16
C LEU A 517 2.16 16.37 -14.33
N PRO A 518 1.76 17.44 -15.04
CA PRO A 518 0.35 17.71 -15.37
C PRO A 518 -0.29 16.66 -16.28
N GLN A 519 0.50 16.12 -17.21
CA GLN A 519 0.09 15.15 -18.23
C GLN A 519 -0.18 13.76 -17.64
N PRO A 520 -1.04 12.95 -18.28
CA PRO A 520 -1.15 11.54 -17.98
C PRO A 520 0.16 10.79 -18.24
N LEU A 521 0.54 9.96 -17.27
CA LEU A 521 1.77 9.19 -17.29
C LEU A 521 1.43 7.70 -17.40
N LEU A 522 1.92 7.05 -18.44
CA LEU A 522 1.91 5.59 -18.56
C LEU A 522 3.03 5.04 -17.68
N ASP A 523 2.68 4.83 -16.41
CA ASP A 523 3.55 4.30 -15.38
C ASP A 523 3.03 2.95 -14.88
N ARG A 524 3.95 2.07 -14.50
CA ARG A 524 3.69 0.70 -14.04
C ARG A 524 2.87 0.65 -12.76
N GLU A 525 2.93 1.69 -11.94
CA GLU A 525 2.09 1.80 -10.74
C GLU A 525 0.59 1.69 -11.07
N PHE A 526 0.18 2.07 -12.29
CA PHE A 526 -1.22 2.11 -12.68
C PHE A 526 -1.76 0.82 -13.32
N ASP A 527 -0.91 -0.16 -13.60
CA ASP A 527 -1.28 -1.43 -14.24
C ASP A 527 -2.27 -2.22 -13.37
N ARG A 528 -1.97 -2.34 -12.08
CA ARG A 528 -2.78 -3.08 -11.10
C ARG A 528 -4.20 -2.51 -10.91
N TRP A 529 -4.45 -1.30 -11.40
CA TRP A 529 -5.73 -0.61 -11.27
C TRP A 529 -6.53 -0.58 -12.57
N SER A 530 -5.91 -0.85 -13.72
CA SER A 530 -6.56 -0.80 -15.04
C SER A 530 -5.95 -1.82 -16.00
N PRO A 531 -6.75 -2.77 -16.53
CA PRO A 531 -6.25 -3.74 -17.51
C PRO A 531 -5.69 -3.06 -18.77
N TYR A 532 -6.22 -1.91 -19.14
CA TYR A 532 -5.73 -1.17 -20.31
C TYR A 532 -4.31 -0.60 -20.10
N ASN A 533 -3.96 -0.21 -18.87
CA ASN A 533 -2.59 0.21 -18.54
C ASN A 533 -1.64 -1.00 -18.56
N GLU A 534 -2.10 -2.15 -18.05
CA GLU A 534 -1.37 -3.42 -18.10
C GLU A 534 -1.11 -3.87 -19.55
N ASP A 535 -2.10 -3.77 -20.45
CA ASP A 535 -1.95 -4.08 -21.88
C ASP A 535 -0.91 -3.19 -22.56
N TYR A 536 -0.91 -1.89 -22.26
CA TYR A 536 0.13 -0.97 -22.76
C TYR A 536 1.53 -1.46 -22.36
N TYR A 537 1.72 -1.84 -21.10
CA TYR A 537 3.01 -2.33 -20.65
C TYR A 537 3.44 -3.56 -21.44
N TRP A 538 2.54 -4.54 -21.63
CA TRP A 538 2.85 -5.77 -22.36
C TRP A 538 3.23 -5.48 -23.82
N GLU A 539 2.46 -4.64 -24.51
CA GLU A 539 2.71 -4.28 -25.90
C GLU A 539 3.99 -3.45 -26.08
N MET A 540 4.22 -2.46 -25.21
CA MET A 540 5.42 -1.62 -25.29
C MET A 540 6.68 -2.40 -24.90
N SER A 541 6.63 -3.20 -23.84
CA SER A 541 7.75 -4.07 -23.45
C SER A 541 8.04 -5.06 -24.58
N TYR A 542 7.02 -5.69 -25.15
CA TYR A 542 7.23 -6.60 -26.28
C TYR A 542 7.84 -5.89 -27.50
N ALA A 543 7.40 -4.67 -27.83
CA ALA A 543 7.95 -3.89 -28.94
C ALA A 543 9.43 -3.55 -28.76
N ILE A 544 9.82 -3.07 -27.57
CA ILE A 544 11.21 -2.69 -27.27
C ILE A 544 12.12 -3.92 -27.28
N TYR A 545 11.73 -4.99 -26.61
CA TYR A 545 12.60 -6.17 -26.40
C TYR A 545 12.70 -7.04 -27.65
N SER A 546 11.69 -7.00 -28.53
CA SER A 546 11.77 -7.61 -29.86
C SER A 546 12.56 -6.77 -30.87
N GLN A 547 12.97 -5.55 -30.50
CA GLN A 547 13.69 -4.60 -31.37
C GLN A 547 12.97 -4.36 -32.71
N ASN A 548 11.64 -4.37 -32.69
CA ASN A 548 10.82 -4.20 -33.89
C ASN A 548 10.38 -2.75 -34.04
N GLN A 549 10.99 -2.03 -34.98
CA GLN A 549 10.72 -0.61 -35.26
C GLN A 549 9.26 -0.33 -35.59
N GLU A 550 8.68 -1.09 -36.51
CA GLU A 550 7.29 -0.87 -36.95
C GLU A 550 6.33 -1.07 -35.79
N LEU A 551 6.53 -2.14 -35.02
CA LEU A 551 5.72 -2.43 -33.85
C LEU A 551 5.84 -1.33 -32.79
N PHE A 552 7.05 -0.86 -32.51
CA PHE A 552 7.28 0.24 -31.57
C PHE A 552 6.51 1.49 -31.97
N GLU A 553 6.64 1.93 -33.23
CA GLU A 553 5.90 3.08 -33.74
C GLU A 553 4.38 2.88 -33.72
N ARG A 554 3.90 1.66 -34.00
CA ARG A 554 2.47 1.33 -33.92
C ARG A 554 1.92 1.37 -32.50
N VAL A 555 2.69 0.94 -31.51
CA VAL A 555 2.31 1.06 -30.09
C VAL A 555 2.21 2.55 -29.69
N LEU A 556 3.14 3.39 -30.16
CA LEU A 556 3.07 4.85 -29.92
C LEU A 556 1.80 5.47 -30.50
N GLU A 557 1.39 5.07 -31.70
CA GLU A 557 0.14 5.51 -32.33
C GLU A 557 -1.10 5.00 -31.58
N LYS A 558 -1.15 3.69 -31.27
CA LYS A 558 -2.27 3.06 -30.59
C LYS A 558 -2.60 3.74 -29.27
N TYR A 559 -1.56 3.98 -28.48
CA TYR A 559 -1.68 4.59 -27.16
C TYR A 559 -1.46 6.11 -27.19
N GLN A 560 -1.42 6.73 -28.37
CA GLN A 560 -1.40 8.18 -28.54
C GLN A 560 -0.34 8.87 -27.67
N ILE A 561 0.87 8.31 -27.71
CA ILE A 561 1.99 8.74 -26.88
C ILE A 561 2.66 9.91 -27.59
N HIS A 562 2.55 11.10 -27.00
CA HIS A 562 3.16 12.31 -27.56
C HIS A 562 4.60 12.51 -27.09
N TRP A 563 4.93 11.97 -25.92
CA TRP A 563 6.20 12.18 -25.26
C TRP A 563 6.79 10.86 -24.77
N LEU A 564 8.06 10.62 -25.08
CA LEU A 564 8.87 9.61 -24.41
C LEU A 564 9.69 10.31 -23.33
N PHE A 565 9.50 9.91 -22.08
CA PHE A 565 10.35 10.28 -20.96
C PHE A 565 11.34 9.15 -20.76
N VAL A 566 12.58 9.34 -21.23
CA VAL A 566 13.65 8.36 -21.05
C VAL A 566 14.50 8.80 -19.87
N ASP A 567 14.38 8.06 -18.76
CA ASP A 567 15.12 8.33 -17.53
C ASP A 567 16.34 7.41 -17.42
N LYS A 568 17.52 7.93 -17.74
CA LYS A 568 18.77 7.17 -17.64
C LYS A 568 19.30 7.03 -16.20
N ASN A 569 18.61 7.58 -15.21
CA ASN A 569 18.93 7.36 -13.78
C ASN A 569 18.33 6.05 -13.25
N VAL A 570 17.38 5.45 -13.97
CA VAL A 570 16.76 4.19 -13.58
C VAL A 570 17.75 3.05 -13.74
N ILE A 571 17.88 2.24 -12.69
CA ILE A 571 18.76 1.07 -12.66
C ILE A 571 17.95 -0.21 -12.41
N SER A 572 18.54 -1.33 -12.82
CA SER A 572 18.06 -2.67 -12.47
C SER A 572 19.14 -3.38 -11.65
N PRO A 573 19.03 -3.39 -10.31
CA PRO A 573 20.04 -3.96 -9.43
C PRO A 573 20.45 -5.41 -9.76
N SER A 574 19.47 -6.23 -10.13
CA SER A 574 19.68 -7.66 -10.39
C SER A 574 20.17 -7.96 -11.80
N SER A 575 19.97 -7.05 -12.76
CA SER A 575 20.36 -7.23 -14.16
C SER A 575 20.47 -5.88 -14.85
N PRO A 576 21.63 -5.19 -14.81
CA PRO A 576 21.79 -3.86 -15.38
C PRO A 576 21.40 -3.79 -16.87
N GLU A 577 21.68 -4.84 -17.63
CA GLU A 577 21.35 -4.96 -19.06
C GLU A 577 19.84 -5.00 -19.31
N SER A 578 19.02 -5.39 -18.32
CA SER A 578 17.56 -5.47 -18.47
C SER A 578 16.88 -4.12 -18.73
N THR A 579 17.54 -2.97 -18.47
CA THR A 579 16.98 -1.64 -18.77
C THR A 579 16.85 -1.34 -20.26
N TYR A 580 17.59 -2.04 -21.12
CA TYR A 580 17.46 -1.97 -22.59
C TYR A 580 17.64 -0.56 -23.17
N PHE A 581 18.50 0.27 -22.57
CA PHE A 581 18.73 1.63 -23.06
C PHE A 581 19.32 1.66 -24.47
N ASP A 582 20.25 0.76 -24.78
CA ASP A 582 20.90 0.69 -26.10
C ASP A 582 19.92 0.21 -27.19
N GLU A 583 19.08 -0.76 -26.87
CA GLU A 583 17.98 -1.24 -27.72
C GLU A 583 16.95 -0.15 -27.96
N LEU A 584 16.55 0.57 -26.91
CA LEU A 584 15.62 1.68 -27.02
C LEU A 584 16.19 2.80 -27.90
N GLU A 585 17.48 3.12 -27.74
CA GLU A 585 18.14 4.12 -28.60
C GLU A 585 18.20 3.67 -30.06
N ARG A 586 18.43 2.38 -30.32
CA ARG A 586 18.36 1.79 -31.68
C ARG A 586 16.97 1.85 -32.30
N LEU A 587 15.90 1.96 -31.52
CA LEU A 587 14.53 2.18 -32.00
C LEU A 587 14.18 3.67 -32.19
N ILE A 588 14.75 4.54 -31.36
CA ILE A 588 14.49 5.98 -31.40
C ILE A 588 15.25 6.65 -32.55
N GLN A 589 16.56 6.39 -32.69
CA GLN A 589 17.43 7.11 -33.63
C GLN A 589 17.01 6.99 -35.12
N PRO A 590 16.63 5.81 -35.65
CA PRO A 590 16.24 5.68 -37.05
C PRO A 590 14.80 6.13 -37.32
N SER A 591 13.97 6.35 -36.29
CA SER A 591 12.58 6.73 -36.47
C SER A 591 12.46 8.15 -37.01
N THR A 592 11.73 8.33 -38.11
CA THR A 592 11.39 9.69 -38.60
C THR A 592 10.26 10.34 -37.79
N LYS A 593 9.58 9.58 -36.92
CA LYS A 593 8.47 10.06 -36.09
C LYS A 593 8.94 10.65 -34.76
N ILE A 594 10.13 10.30 -34.30
CA ILE A 594 10.62 10.62 -32.96
C ILE A 594 11.75 11.65 -33.07
N SER A 595 11.70 12.69 -32.24
CA SER A 595 12.72 13.75 -32.21
C SER A 595 13.01 14.19 -30.78
N LEU A 596 14.28 14.43 -30.45
CA LEU A 596 14.65 14.94 -29.13
C LEU A 596 14.09 16.37 -28.98
N ALA A 597 13.28 16.59 -27.95
CA ALA A 597 12.67 17.87 -27.66
C ALA A 597 13.43 18.65 -26.58
N GLN A 598 13.91 17.94 -25.57
CA GLN A 598 14.67 18.54 -24.47
C GLN A 598 15.49 17.49 -23.70
N SER A 599 16.55 17.94 -23.01
CA SER A 599 17.30 17.12 -22.06
C SER A 599 17.57 17.89 -20.77
N PHE A 600 17.46 17.19 -19.63
CA PHE A 600 17.77 17.69 -18.30
C PHE A 600 18.65 16.65 -17.60
N GLY A 601 19.97 16.89 -17.56
CA GLY A 601 20.92 15.91 -17.05
C GLY A 601 20.77 14.55 -17.74
N ASN A 602 20.43 13.51 -16.99
CA ASN A 602 20.25 12.14 -17.51
C ASN A 602 18.82 11.85 -18.03
N ILE A 603 17.91 12.82 -17.94
CA ILE A 603 16.56 12.72 -18.48
C ILE A 603 16.56 13.26 -19.92
N GLN A 604 16.02 12.44 -20.83
CA GLN A 604 15.82 12.82 -22.23
C GLN A 604 14.33 12.76 -22.57
N ILE A 605 13.82 13.87 -23.12
CA ILE A 605 12.42 13.99 -23.52
C ILE A 605 12.33 14.03 -25.04
N TYR A 606 11.67 13.02 -25.61
CA TYR A 606 11.45 12.93 -27.06
C TYR A 606 10.00 13.26 -27.39
N LYS A 607 9.80 14.04 -28.45
CA LYS A 607 8.50 14.27 -29.07
C LYS A 607 8.22 13.20 -30.11
N VAL A 608 7.00 12.67 -30.08
CA VAL A 608 6.47 11.75 -31.10
C VAL A 608 5.49 12.50 -31.98
N ASN A 609 5.69 12.43 -33.30
CA ASN A 609 4.79 12.98 -34.30
C ASN A 609 3.78 11.90 -34.71
N LEU A 610 2.65 11.85 -34.01
CA LEU A 610 1.55 10.93 -34.27
C LEU A 610 0.83 11.27 -35.59
N GLU A 611 0.48 10.25 -36.35
CA GLU A 611 -0.41 10.35 -37.52
C GLU A 611 -1.82 10.79 -37.09
N SER A 612 -2.29 10.26 -35.95
CA SER A 612 -3.56 10.62 -35.36
C SER A 612 -3.35 11.24 -33.98
N SER A 613 -3.50 12.55 -33.87
CA SER A 613 -3.34 13.27 -32.60
C SER A 613 -4.70 13.81 -32.12
N PRO A 614 -5.50 13.03 -31.38
CA PRO A 614 -6.75 13.54 -30.83
C PRO A 614 -6.48 14.67 -29.83
N ILE A 615 -7.44 15.57 -29.74
CA ILE A 615 -7.46 16.62 -28.71
C ILE A 615 -8.28 16.06 -27.53
N ASN A 616 -7.71 16.08 -26.32
CA ASN A 616 -8.37 15.60 -25.10
C ASN A 616 -8.77 14.11 -25.11
N PHE A 617 -7.96 13.25 -25.75
CA PHE A 617 -8.12 11.78 -25.74
C PHE A 617 -9.41 11.23 -26.34
N VAL A 618 -10.26 12.08 -26.93
CA VAL A 618 -11.54 11.68 -27.54
C VAL A 618 -11.53 12.07 -29.01
N PHE A 619 -11.89 11.13 -29.89
CA PHE A 619 -12.05 11.38 -31.31
C PHE A 619 -13.19 10.53 -31.89
N LEU A 620 -13.71 10.95 -33.04
CA LEU A 620 -14.68 10.20 -33.81
C LEU A 620 -13.97 9.39 -34.89
N ALA A 621 -14.34 8.13 -35.02
CA ALA A 621 -13.89 7.25 -36.09
C ALA A 621 -15.10 6.62 -36.78
N GLN A 622 -14.98 6.41 -38.09
CA GLN A 622 -16.03 5.83 -38.93
C GLN A 622 -15.51 4.56 -39.61
N ASN A 623 -16.43 3.65 -39.96
CA ASN A 623 -16.13 2.43 -40.71
C ASN A 623 -15.01 1.57 -40.07
N LEU A 624 -14.97 1.52 -38.74
CA LEU A 624 -14.01 0.70 -38.02
C LEU A 624 -14.30 -0.79 -38.25
N PRO A 625 -13.29 -1.61 -38.52
CA PRO A 625 -13.47 -3.06 -38.60
C PRO A 625 -13.86 -3.60 -37.23
N MET A 626 -14.77 -4.57 -37.24
CA MET A 626 -15.18 -5.27 -36.04
C MET A 626 -14.33 -6.53 -35.87
N VAL A 627 -13.66 -6.65 -34.73
CA VAL A 627 -12.69 -7.71 -34.47
C VAL A 627 -13.11 -8.54 -33.28
N GLY A 628 -13.28 -9.84 -33.48
CA GLY A 628 -13.48 -10.83 -32.43
C GLY A 628 -12.28 -11.79 -32.30
N PRO A 629 -12.15 -12.54 -31.20
CA PRO A 629 -12.85 -12.34 -29.93
C PRO A 629 -12.34 -11.08 -29.18
N VAL A 630 -12.97 -10.76 -28.05
CA VAL A 630 -12.62 -9.59 -27.20
C VAL A 630 -11.10 -9.56 -26.95
N TYR A 631 -10.49 -8.39 -27.11
CA TYR A 631 -9.12 -8.16 -26.65
C TYR A 631 -9.12 -8.02 -25.13
N ASN A 632 -8.77 -9.11 -24.43
CA ASN A 632 -8.68 -9.10 -22.97
C ASN A 632 -7.25 -8.94 -22.48
N TRP A 633 -6.32 -9.69 -23.08
CA TRP A 633 -4.91 -9.74 -22.67
C TRP A 633 -4.06 -10.08 -23.88
N ASN A 634 -3.07 -9.25 -24.24
CA ASN A 634 -2.06 -9.65 -25.21
C ASN A 634 -0.79 -8.80 -25.09
N ASN A 635 0.31 -9.35 -25.58
CA ASN A 635 1.57 -8.64 -25.75
C ASN A 635 1.72 -8.12 -27.18
N LEU A 636 0.86 -8.57 -28.11
CA LEU A 636 0.87 -8.19 -29.51
C LEU A 636 -0.57 -8.07 -30.04
N ASP A 637 -1.05 -6.85 -30.27
CA ASP A 637 -2.35 -6.66 -30.91
C ASP A 637 -2.25 -6.72 -32.43
N THR A 638 -2.15 -7.94 -32.97
CA THR A 638 -2.10 -8.18 -34.43
C THR A 638 -3.25 -7.50 -35.17
N ALA A 639 -4.44 -7.45 -34.56
CA ALA A 639 -5.59 -6.79 -35.16
C ALA A 639 -5.35 -5.30 -35.40
N TYR A 640 -4.71 -4.61 -34.43
CA TYR A 640 -4.32 -3.22 -34.58
C TYR A 640 -3.23 -3.03 -35.64
N LEU A 641 -2.25 -3.93 -35.70
CA LEU A 641 -1.19 -3.86 -36.73
C LEU A 641 -1.76 -3.96 -38.14
N GLU A 642 -2.69 -4.89 -38.36
CA GLU A 642 -3.26 -5.16 -39.68
C GLU A 642 -4.34 -4.14 -40.08
N ASN A 643 -5.07 -3.58 -39.10
CA ASN A 643 -6.29 -2.81 -39.37
C ASN A 643 -6.33 -1.41 -38.73
N SER A 644 -5.30 -1.00 -37.99
CA SER A 644 -5.30 0.22 -37.16
C SER A 644 -6.44 0.21 -36.13
N ASN A 645 -7.10 1.36 -35.88
CA ASN A 645 -8.22 1.43 -34.95
C ASN A 645 -9.33 0.44 -35.34
N TYR A 646 -9.86 -0.31 -34.38
CA TYR A 646 -10.92 -1.29 -34.59
C TYR A 646 -11.90 -1.30 -33.40
N VAL A 647 -13.08 -1.92 -33.59
CA VAL A 647 -14.03 -2.17 -32.51
C VAL A 647 -13.86 -3.60 -32.04
N SER A 648 -13.44 -3.78 -30.78
CA SER A 648 -13.38 -5.10 -30.17
C SER A 648 -14.81 -5.59 -29.91
N GLN A 649 -15.15 -6.77 -30.43
CA GLN A 649 -16.46 -7.36 -30.29
C GLN A 649 -16.76 -7.64 -28.80
N LEU A 650 -17.73 -6.93 -28.21
CA LEU A 650 -18.28 -7.27 -26.89
C LEU A 650 -18.86 -8.69 -26.98
N GLY A 651 -18.62 -9.55 -25.98
CA GLY A 651 -18.83 -11.01 -26.02
C GLY A 651 -20.21 -11.59 -26.39
N ASP A 652 -21.11 -10.79 -26.96
CA ASP A 652 -22.32 -11.21 -27.64
C ASP A 652 -22.03 -11.68 -29.09
N SER A 653 -22.18 -12.99 -29.29
CA SER A 653 -22.10 -13.64 -30.60
C SER A 653 -23.18 -13.21 -31.62
N SER A 654 -24.22 -12.49 -31.17
CA SER A 654 -25.26 -11.91 -32.05
C SER A 654 -24.75 -10.75 -32.89
N LEU A 655 -23.64 -10.12 -32.48
CA LEU A 655 -23.02 -9.00 -33.19
C LEU A 655 -22.03 -9.44 -34.26
N VAL A 656 -21.67 -10.73 -34.35
CA VAL A 656 -20.78 -11.21 -35.43
C VAL A 656 -21.52 -11.14 -36.76
N THR A 657 -21.02 -10.32 -37.68
CA THR A 657 -21.46 -10.26 -39.07
C THR A 657 -20.50 -11.04 -39.96
N ARG A 658 -20.89 -11.32 -41.22
CA ARG A 658 -19.97 -11.93 -42.19
C ARG A 658 -18.72 -11.08 -42.46
N ASP A 659 -18.81 -9.76 -42.29
CA ASP A 659 -17.70 -8.84 -42.53
C ASP A 659 -16.80 -8.63 -41.30
N SER A 660 -17.01 -9.39 -40.22
CA SER A 660 -16.21 -9.31 -39.00
C SER A 660 -14.88 -10.06 -39.15
N ILE A 661 -13.81 -9.51 -38.60
CA ILE A 661 -12.49 -10.15 -38.54
C ILE A 661 -12.43 -11.00 -37.27
N TYR A 662 -11.91 -12.24 -37.38
CA TYR A 662 -11.85 -13.15 -36.25
C TYR A 662 -10.45 -13.76 -36.06
N TYR A 663 -9.83 -13.52 -34.90
CA TYR A 663 -8.53 -14.08 -34.51
C TYR A 663 -8.74 -15.20 -33.47
N PRO A 664 -8.82 -16.48 -33.88
CA PRO A 664 -9.27 -17.58 -33.01
C PRO A 664 -8.32 -17.93 -31.85
N PHE A 665 -7.09 -17.45 -31.88
CA PHE A 665 -6.02 -17.72 -30.91
C PHE A 665 -5.34 -16.42 -30.45
N ARG A 666 -6.14 -15.37 -30.25
CA ARG A 666 -5.70 -14.03 -29.88
C ARG A 666 -4.84 -14.05 -28.61
N SER A 667 -5.22 -14.80 -27.57
CA SER A 667 -4.48 -14.87 -26.30
C SER A 667 -3.34 -15.89 -26.29
N LEU A 668 -2.90 -16.41 -27.44
CA LEU A 668 -1.82 -17.38 -27.53
C LEU A 668 -0.49 -16.76 -27.05
N PHE A 669 0.25 -17.50 -26.22
CA PHE A 669 1.52 -17.08 -25.59
C PHE A 669 1.44 -15.93 -24.58
N THR A 670 0.25 -15.61 -24.07
CA THR A 670 0.06 -14.61 -23.00
C THR A 670 0.43 -15.13 -21.60
N GLY A 671 0.71 -16.43 -21.44
CA GLY A 671 1.00 -17.05 -20.15
C GLY A 671 -0.18 -17.00 -19.16
N ARG A 672 -1.41 -16.98 -19.68
CA ARG A 672 -2.67 -17.03 -18.92
C ARG A 672 -3.15 -18.47 -18.74
N GLU A 673 -3.95 -18.73 -17.71
CA GLU A 673 -4.48 -20.07 -17.43
C GLU A 673 -5.54 -20.47 -18.47
N GLN A 674 -5.77 -21.77 -18.64
CA GLN A 674 -6.72 -22.34 -19.60
C GLN A 674 -8.17 -21.81 -19.42
N LYS A 675 -8.54 -21.37 -18.22
CA LYS A 675 -9.85 -20.77 -17.91
C LYS A 675 -9.99 -19.31 -18.40
N ASP A 676 -8.85 -18.65 -18.65
CA ASP A 676 -8.76 -17.22 -18.96
C ASP A 676 -8.47 -16.95 -20.46
N ILE A 677 -8.36 -18.02 -21.28
CA ILE A 677 -8.11 -17.95 -22.73
C ILE A 677 -9.29 -18.53 -23.53
N GLU A 678 -9.48 -18.04 -24.75
CA GLU A 678 -10.63 -18.35 -25.63
C GLU A 678 -10.54 -19.70 -26.37
N PHE A 679 -9.41 -20.39 -26.27
CA PHE A 679 -9.14 -21.65 -26.96
C PHE A 679 -8.59 -22.69 -25.99
N LYS A 680 -8.76 -23.97 -26.31
CA LYS A 680 -8.23 -25.10 -25.53
C LYS A 680 -6.96 -25.64 -26.16
N ILE A 681 -6.06 -26.13 -25.31
CA ILE A 681 -4.89 -26.89 -25.74
C ILE A 681 -5.07 -28.34 -25.30
N GLU A 682 -5.04 -29.26 -26.24
CA GLU A 682 -5.02 -30.70 -25.95
C GLU A 682 -3.65 -31.28 -26.26
N ASP A 683 -3.10 -32.00 -25.29
CA ASP A 683 -1.86 -32.75 -25.44
C ASP A 683 -2.15 -34.16 -25.96
N SER A 684 -1.63 -34.50 -27.13
CA SER A 684 -1.62 -35.85 -27.71
C SER A 684 -0.18 -36.37 -27.82
N ALA A 685 -0.02 -37.70 -27.85
CA ALA A 685 1.29 -38.36 -27.83
C ALA A 685 2.37 -37.75 -28.77
N ASN A 686 1.96 -37.33 -29.98
CA ASN A 686 2.88 -36.80 -31.01
C ASN A 686 2.56 -35.36 -31.44
N SER A 687 1.59 -34.69 -30.82
CA SER A 687 1.15 -33.34 -31.26
C SER A 687 0.37 -32.59 -30.18
N PHE A 688 0.45 -31.26 -30.21
CA PHE A 688 -0.48 -30.37 -29.52
C PHE A 688 -1.61 -29.97 -30.46
N ILE A 689 -2.84 -29.96 -29.96
CA ILE A 689 -4.02 -29.55 -30.72
C ILE A 689 -4.60 -28.30 -30.07
N LEU A 690 -4.49 -27.16 -30.75
CA LEU A 690 -5.16 -25.93 -30.36
C LEU A 690 -6.58 -25.94 -30.92
N LYS A 691 -7.58 -25.78 -30.06
CA LYS A 691 -9.00 -25.86 -30.40
C LYS A 691 -9.73 -24.58 -30.02
N SER A 692 -10.20 -23.84 -31.01
CA SER A 692 -10.99 -22.62 -30.79
C SER A 692 -12.40 -22.76 -31.38
N LYS A 693 -13.42 -22.29 -30.66
CA LYS A 693 -14.80 -22.36 -31.14
C LYS A 693 -15.03 -21.23 -32.14
N ILE A 694 -15.45 -21.58 -33.35
CA ILE A 694 -15.71 -20.57 -34.38
C ILE A 694 -17.18 -20.11 -34.30
N PRO A 695 -17.47 -18.80 -34.40
CA PRO A 695 -18.82 -18.31 -34.56
C PRO A 695 -19.57 -18.97 -35.73
N SER A 696 -20.88 -19.18 -35.56
CA SER A 696 -21.73 -19.86 -36.55
C SER A 696 -21.71 -19.20 -37.93
N GLN A 697 -21.47 -17.90 -37.97
CA GLN A 697 -21.41 -17.07 -39.16
C GLN A 697 -20.24 -17.44 -40.08
N PHE A 698 -19.19 -18.08 -39.55
CA PHE A 698 -18.02 -18.50 -40.31
C PHE A 698 -18.02 -20.00 -40.64
N LYS A 699 -19.13 -20.72 -40.43
CA LYS A 699 -19.21 -22.18 -40.67
C LYS A 699 -18.92 -22.58 -42.13
N ASP A 700 -19.24 -21.71 -43.08
CA ASP A 700 -19.10 -21.98 -44.51
C ASP A 700 -17.75 -21.52 -45.08
N TYR A 701 -16.88 -20.93 -44.25
CA TYR A 701 -15.59 -20.42 -44.70
C TYR A 701 -14.54 -21.54 -44.79
N GLN A 702 -13.59 -21.38 -45.71
CA GLN A 702 -12.47 -22.33 -45.87
C GLN A 702 -11.23 -21.87 -45.08
N VAL A 703 -10.55 -22.84 -44.46
CA VAL A 703 -9.26 -22.61 -43.80
C VAL A 703 -8.18 -22.52 -44.85
N GLN A 704 -7.56 -21.33 -44.98
CA GLN A 704 -6.39 -21.14 -45.81
C GLN A 704 -5.14 -21.10 -44.94
N VAL A 705 -4.21 -22.04 -45.16
CA VAL A 705 -2.88 -22.01 -44.55
C VAL A 705 -1.91 -21.36 -45.55
N PRO A 706 -1.23 -20.26 -45.20
CA PRO A 706 -0.24 -19.64 -46.07
C PRO A 706 0.85 -20.63 -46.50
N LYS A 707 1.33 -20.55 -47.74
CA LYS A 707 2.49 -21.33 -48.19
C LYS A 707 3.74 -20.79 -47.48
N ALA A 708 4.31 -21.58 -46.57
CA ALA A 708 5.58 -21.28 -45.92
C ALA A 708 6.75 -21.46 -46.89
N ASN A 709 7.77 -20.60 -46.82
CA ASN A 709 9.04 -20.86 -47.49
C ASN A 709 9.72 -22.07 -46.82
N ASN A 710 10.40 -22.91 -47.60
CA ASN A 710 10.84 -24.24 -47.14
C ASN A 710 11.81 -24.26 -45.92
N GLN A 711 12.37 -23.12 -45.51
CA GLN A 711 13.18 -23.01 -44.28
C GLN A 711 12.33 -22.83 -43.00
N ASP A 712 11.06 -22.40 -43.11
CA ASP A 712 10.14 -22.21 -41.98
C ASP A 712 9.28 -23.45 -41.68
N LEU A 713 9.34 -24.47 -42.54
CA LEU A 713 8.48 -25.67 -42.49
C LEU A 713 8.67 -26.56 -41.24
N LEU A 714 9.74 -26.36 -40.48
CA LEU A 714 9.93 -27.04 -39.19
C LEU A 714 9.14 -26.38 -38.06
N ALA A 715 8.52 -25.20 -38.24
CA ALA A 715 7.75 -24.47 -37.22
C ALA A 715 6.24 -24.36 -37.54
N PHE A 716 5.75 -24.95 -38.63
CA PHE A 716 4.36 -24.82 -39.07
C PHE A 716 3.42 -25.89 -38.46
N PRO A 717 2.14 -25.57 -38.22
CA PRO A 717 1.14 -26.59 -37.96
C PRO A 717 1.00 -27.49 -39.20
N GLN A 718 1.17 -28.80 -39.01
CA GLN A 718 1.08 -29.76 -40.11
C GLN A 718 -0.33 -29.86 -40.70
N ARG A 719 -1.36 -29.44 -39.93
CA ARG A 719 -2.76 -29.50 -40.35
C ARG A 719 -3.60 -28.47 -39.60
N ALA A 720 -4.40 -27.69 -40.33
CA ALA A 720 -5.47 -26.86 -39.78
C ALA A 720 -6.80 -27.23 -40.46
N TYR A 721 -7.87 -27.39 -39.68
CA TYR A 721 -9.18 -27.78 -40.22
C TYR A 721 -10.34 -27.36 -39.30
N ILE A 722 -11.53 -27.24 -39.87
CA ILE A 722 -12.76 -26.99 -39.12
C ILE A 722 -13.51 -28.30 -38.95
N ALA A 723 -13.83 -28.66 -37.71
CA ALA A 723 -14.66 -29.82 -37.40
C ALA A 723 -15.58 -29.51 -36.21
N ASN A 724 -16.86 -29.86 -36.34
CA ASN A 724 -17.90 -29.68 -35.31
C ASN A 724 -18.02 -28.23 -34.79
N GLY A 725 -17.77 -27.23 -35.65
CA GLY A 725 -17.80 -25.80 -35.28
C GLY A 725 -16.57 -25.31 -34.51
N TYR A 726 -15.47 -26.07 -34.51
CA TYR A 726 -14.18 -25.68 -33.93
C TYR A 726 -13.09 -25.63 -35.00
N LEU A 727 -12.20 -24.63 -34.91
CA LEU A 727 -10.93 -24.61 -35.60
C LEU A 727 -9.93 -25.44 -34.82
N HIS A 728 -9.32 -26.43 -35.48
CA HIS A 728 -8.27 -27.26 -34.93
C HIS A 728 -6.96 -26.90 -35.62
N ILE A 729 -5.93 -26.55 -34.85
CA ILE A 729 -4.55 -26.40 -35.32
C ILE A 729 -3.72 -27.51 -34.69
N VAL A 730 -3.14 -28.38 -35.52
CA VAL A 730 -2.30 -29.50 -35.09
C VAL A 730 -0.83 -29.11 -35.22
N VAL A 731 -0.16 -28.98 -34.09
CA VAL A 731 1.27 -28.67 -33.99
C VAL A 731 2.01 -29.94 -33.58
N PRO A 732 2.88 -30.52 -34.43
CA PRO A 732 3.57 -31.76 -34.11
C PRO A 732 4.60 -31.56 -32.97
N LYS A 733 4.71 -32.53 -32.06
CA LYS A 733 5.78 -32.60 -31.05
C LYS A 733 7.07 -33.01 -31.74
N THR A 734 7.78 -32.03 -32.28
CA THR A 734 9.12 -32.19 -32.85
C THR A 734 10.12 -31.46 -31.96
N ASP A 735 11.42 -31.64 -32.19
CA ASP A 735 12.48 -30.88 -31.49
C ASP A 735 12.50 -29.37 -31.82
N ASN A 736 11.46 -28.87 -32.51
CA ASN A 736 11.30 -27.49 -32.92
C ASN A 736 10.96 -26.55 -31.74
N ASP A 737 11.16 -25.26 -31.99
CA ASP A 737 11.01 -24.20 -31.00
C ASP A 737 9.54 -24.02 -30.55
N LEU A 738 8.56 -24.21 -31.45
CA LEU A 738 7.13 -24.05 -31.16
C LEU A 738 6.56 -25.16 -30.26
N ALA A 739 6.91 -26.43 -30.53
CA ALA A 739 6.49 -27.57 -29.74
C ALA A 739 7.19 -27.59 -28.38
N LYS A 740 8.48 -27.22 -28.31
CA LYS A 740 9.16 -26.99 -27.02
C LYS A 740 8.45 -25.92 -26.19
N LYS A 741 8.04 -24.81 -26.80
CA LYS A 741 7.29 -23.74 -26.13
C LYS A 741 5.90 -24.17 -25.66
N ILE A 742 5.17 -24.93 -26.46
CA ILE A 742 3.85 -25.45 -26.07
C ILE A 742 3.99 -26.52 -24.98
N ASP A 743 4.98 -27.41 -25.07
CA ASP A 743 5.29 -28.40 -24.02
C ASP A 743 5.66 -27.69 -22.70
N LEU A 744 6.49 -26.65 -22.77
CA LEU A 744 6.85 -25.81 -21.61
C LEU A 744 5.65 -25.09 -20.99
N ALA A 745 4.68 -24.67 -21.82
CA ALA A 745 3.44 -24.05 -21.36
C ALA A 745 2.43 -25.06 -20.78
N LEU A 746 2.55 -26.34 -21.12
CA LEU A 746 1.63 -27.41 -20.70
C LEU A 746 2.16 -28.29 -19.56
N GLN A 747 3.46 -28.29 -19.31
CA GLN A 747 4.04 -28.99 -18.16
C GLN A 747 3.49 -28.38 -16.86
N THR A 748 2.59 -29.11 -16.20
CA THR A 748 2.39 -29.01 -14.74
C THR A 748 3.75 -29.28 -14.05
N PRO A 749 4.06 -28.62 -12.91
CA PRO A 749 5.36 -28.84 -12.26
C PRO A 749 5.54 -30.35 -11.98
N PRO A 750 6.72 -30.92 -12.25
CA PRO A 750 6.94 -32.35 -12.08
C PRO A 750 6.70 -32.74 -10.63
N ASP A 751 6.11 -33.93 -10.47
CA ASP A 751 5.80 -34.54 -9.19
C ASP A 751 7.05 -34.53 -8.29
N CYS A 752 6.95 -33.81 -7.17
CA CYS A 752 8.06 -33.40 -6.30
C CYS A 752 8.49 -34.61 -5.41
N GLY A 753 8.67 -35.79 -6.00
CA GLY A 753 8.83 -37.07 -5.32
C GLY A 753 9.78 -38.05 -6.02
N LYS A 754 10.99 -38.15 -5.47
CA LYS A 754 12.02 -39.19 -5.70
C LYS A 754 12.94 -38.99 -6.92
N THR A 755 14.09 -38.34 -6.70
CA THR A 755 15.42 -38.93 -6.98
C THR A 755 16.54 -38.02 -6.44
N ARG A 756 17.57 -38.64 -5.85
CA ARG A 756 18.75 -37.97 -5.29
C ARG A 756 19.82 -37.77 -6.38
N SER A 757 20.46 -36.60 -6.33
CA SER A 757 21.86 -36.32 -6.70
C SER A 757 22.32 -36.63 -8.14
N ARG A 758 22.39 -35.59 -8.98
CA ARG A 758 23.63 -35.06 -9.60
C ARG A 758 23.34 -33.71 -10.29
N VAL A 759 24.36 -32.85 -10.29
CA VAL A 759 24.36 -31.39 -10.44
C VAL A 759 24.09 -30.92 -11.88
N VAL A 760 23.16 -29.97 -12.04
CA VAL A 760 23.31 -28.73 -12.84
C VAL A 760 22.54 -27.63 -12.08
N GLU A 761 23.18 -26.49 -11.83
CA GLU A 761 22.72 -25.40 -10.96
C GLU A 761 21.43 -24.74 -11.45
N LEU A 762 20.33 -25.13 -10.83
CA LEU A 762 19.01 -24.50 -10.78
C LEU A 762 18.37 -24.98 -9.48
N ALA A 763 18.43 -24.18 -8.40
CA ALA A 763 17.48 -24.17 -7.27
C ALA A 763 18.04 -23.39 -6.05
N ALA A 764 17.30 -22.38 -5.59
CA ALA A 764 17.26 -22.02 -4.18
C ALA A 764 16.08 -22.76 -3.52
N ARG A 765 16.36 -23.66 -2.58
CA ARG A 765 15.37 -24.44 -1.82
C ARG A 765 14.94 -23.65 -0.56
N HIS A 766 13.67 -23.30 -0.46
CA HIS A 766 13.03 -23.06 0.84
C HIS A 766 11.59 -23.58 0.84
N GLY A 767 11.30 -24.59 1.68
CA GLY A 767 9.96 -25.01 2.12
C GLY A 767 8.94 -25.47 1.06
N SER A 768 8.74 -26.80 0.97
CA SER A 768 7.57 -27.57 0.46
C SER A 768 6.56 -26.97 -0.55
N THR A 769 6.96 -26.04 -1.40
CA THR A 769 6.16 -25.50 -2.51
C THR A 769 7.01 -25.50 -3.77
N CYS A 770 6.68 -26.42 -4.70
CA CYS A 770 7.29 -26.52 -6.02
C CYS A 770 6.68 -25.38 -6.87
N ARG A 771 7.39 -24.24 -7.08
CA ARG A 771 7.05 -23.20 -8.07
C ARG A 771 8.15 -23.18 -9.13
N ILE A 772 7.78 -23.35 -10.40
CA ILE A 772 8.64 -23.07 -11.56
C ILE A 772 8.30 -21.64 -12.01
N SER A 773 9.30 -20.78 -12.18
CA SER A 773 9.18 -19.48 -12.83
C SER A 773 10.13 -19.49 -14.01
N ILE A 774 9.59 -19.36 -15.21
CA ILE A 774 10.35 -19.31 -16.45
C ILE A 774 10.37 -17.84 -16.88
N PRO A 775 11.52 -17.16 -16.91
CA PRO A 775 11.61 -15.87 -17.56
C PRO A 775 11.43 -16.10 -19.06
N LEU A 776 10.31 -15.61 -19.61
CA LEU A 776 10.09 -15.61 -21.06
C LEU A 776 10.78 -14.38 -21.65
N GLU A 777 12.10 -14.36 -21.55
CA GLU A 777 12.94 -13.44 -22.29
C GLU A 777 13.26 -14.10 -23.64
N THR A 778 12.99 -13.39 -24.73
CA THR A 778 13.27 -13.75 -26.14
C THR A 778 12.34 -14.80 -26.77
N LEU A 779 11.29 -14.33 -27.45
CA LEU A 779 10.51 -15.15 -28.40
C LEU A 779 10.32 -14.37 -29.73
N PRO A 780 10.85 -14.86 -30.86
CA PRO A 780 10.47 -14.36 -32.19
C PRO A 780 9.06 -14.86 -32.56
N HIS A 781 8.11 -13.95 -32.83
CA HIS A 781 6.70 -14.25 -33.18
C HIS A 781 6.43 -14.24 -34.70
N ASN A 782 7.27 -14.86 -35.51
CA ASN A 782 6.95 -15.12 -36.92
C ASN A 782 5.81 -16.16 -37.13
N VAL A 783 4.97 -16.44 -36.11
CA VAL A 783 3.94 -17.48 -36.16
C VAL A 783 2.58 -17.08 -35.54
N SER A 784 2.38 -15.81 -35.16
CA SER A 784 1.09 -15.34 -34.58
C SER A 784 -0.05 -15.21 -35.59
N TYR A 785 0.21 -15.39 -36.89
CA TYR A 785 -0.77 -15.30 -37.98
C TYR A 785 -1.10 -16.68 -38.57
N LEU A 786 -1.44 -17.66 -37.73
CA LEU A 786 -1.89 -18.97 -38.24
C LEU A 786 -3.41 -18.99 -38.39
N VAL A 787 -3.85 -18.73 -39.63
CA VAL A 787 -5.21 -18.81 -40.19
C VAL A 787 -6.01 -17.51 -40.13
N THR A 788 -6.05 -16.79 -41.25
CA THR A 788 -7.11 -15.82 -41.56
C THR A 788 -8.25 -16.53 -42.28
N VAL A 789 -9.47 -16.29 -41.85
CA VAL A 789 -10.69 -16.79 -42.51
C VAL A 789 -11.10 -15.74 -43.55
N LYS A 790 -10.98 -16.05 -44.85
CA LYS A 790 -11.36 -15.14 -45.96
C LYS A 790 -12.60 -15.66 -46.70
N SER A 791 -13.46 -14.73 -47.12
CA SER A 791 -14.73 -14.99 -47.82
C SER A 791 -14.57 -15.76 -49.11
#